data_AF-A0A085LZD3-F1
#
_entry.id   AF-A0A085LZD3-F1
#
_cell.length_a   1.000
_cell.length_b   1.000
_cell.length_c   1.000
_cell.angle_alpha   90.00
_cell.angle_beta   90.00
_cell.angle_gamma   90.00
#
_symmetry.space_group_name_H-M   'P 1'
#
loop_
_entity.id
_entity.type
_entity.pdbx_description
1 polymer ?
#
loop_
_entity_poly.entity_id
_entity_poly.type
_entity_poly.pdbx_seq_one_letter_code
_entity_poly.pdbx_strand_id
1 'polypeptide(L)'
;MDWMYAGLSSDIDRENFLTGRRVDKNFEQYNEDFKRTPPKIESLSQPVSSHHFGSVPYKKTLLDLDTVRKEDPLVSIKVQEEQVRRDIVENPMKMKCLRKIVMKAMRRKMKKMYKGRLTPEERLECARFFHLVDQMACARSTGMAGSSRTVGNRALGDSCSKPEMRKDTRSCEKDERSISKPSDATRNSSKAFAHSSRGLSDVSKSSRDFQKDSRHSTNSSRKRSWTSCEKEKRLNEMVQNASWRKEQRNKELTAFAAHDKDEIQREQSSKDVKRSCEICFEQLQRAEDCSSLLKKYLTQETLDKMKGRKTSMGATLIDVIQSGLFVAAHYSDFHVVCVGVKNLDSSIGVYAPDAESYIVFKEIFDPIIECYHQFGPNSRQPAFDLGLNRLDELCTLDSERKYIQSTRIRCARTLAGYPFNPLLTEAGYVEIENKVKDALNALAEDDLRGTYYPLKGMTAEVQNKLIKDHFLFKEGDRFLQAANACRFWPLGRGIFHNKDKTFLIWVNEEDHLRIISMETGGNVRAVLDRLIRGLDKLGTLLTFARDDRLGWLSFCPTNLGTTIRASVHIKLPLMSARTDFKETCKKMNLQVRGIHGEHSESEGGIYDISNSRRMGITEFEAVKEMYDGVSELIKMEKEMEKSS
;
A
#
# COMPACT_ATOMS: atom_id res chain seq x y z
N MET A 1 11.04 21.80 60.93
CA MET A 1 12.50 22.00 60.85
C MET A 1 13.08 21.34 59.59
N ASP A 2 12.41 21.48 58.44
CA ASP A 2 12.35 20.34 57.50
C ASP A 2 13.13 20.55 56.19
N TRP A 3 13.82 21.68 56.07
CA TRP A 3 14.77 21.95 54.98
C TRP A 3 16.14 21.25 55.17
N MET A 4 16.30 20.47 56.25
CA MET A 4 17.58 19.91 56.69
C MET A 4 17.71 18.38 56.53
N TYR A 5 16.67 17.70 56.02
CA TYR A 5 16.64 16.23 55.87
C TYR A 5 16.24 15.73 54.47
N ALA A 6 16.25 16.59 53.45
CA ALA A 6 16.00 16.22 52.06
C ALA A 6 17.24 15.53 51.42
N GLY A 7 17.47 14.26 51.77
CA GLY A 7 18.53 13.43 51.18
C GLY A 7 18.16 12.82 49.82
N LEU A 8 19.14 12.62 48.95
CA LEU A 8 18.98 12.11 47.57
C LEU A 8 18.67 10.59 47.51
N SER A 9 17.50 10.17 48.00
CA SER A 9 17.15 8.73 48.07
C SER A 9 15.65 8.38 47.98
N SER A 10 14.79 9.30 47.52
CA SER A 10 13.32 9.08 47.48
C SER A 10 12.74 8.58 46.14
N ASP A 11 13.47 8.65 45.02
CA ASP A 11 12.95 8.35 43.67
C ASP A 11 13.35 6.96 43.12
N ILE A 12 13.38 5.93 43.97
CA ILE A 12 13.52 4.53 43.53
C ILE A 12 12.45 3.67 44.20
N ASP A 13 11.33 3.48 43.48
CA ASP A 13 10.30 2.51 43.86
C ASP A 13 10.82 1.07 43.72
N ARG A 14 10.72 0.31 44.81
CA ARG A 14 11.32 -1.03 44.95
C ARG A 14 10.69 -2.09 44.07
N GLU A 15 9.39 -1.98 43.76
CA GLU A 15 8.69 -2.98 42.93
C GLU A 15 9.03 -2.85 41.44
N ASN A 16 9.30 -1.62 40.99
CA ASN A 16 9.70 -1.34 39.61
C ASN A 16 11.11 -1.86 39.27
N PHE A 17 12.02 -1.96 40.25
CA PHE A 17 13.36 -2.54 40.02
C PHE A 17 13.33 -4.07 39.80
N LEU A 18 12.37 -4.78 40.40
CA LEU A 18 12.24 -6.24 40.31
C LEU A 18 11.50 -6.72 39.04
N THR A 19 10.78 -5.83 38.35
CA THR A 19 9.93 -6.17 37.20
C THR A 19 10.53 -5.83 35.83
N GLY A 20 11.76 -5.30 35.79
CA GLY A 20 12.63 -5.31 34.60
C GLY A 20 12.22 -4.40 33.44
N ARG A 21 11.33 -3.42 33.64
CA ARG A 21 11.02 -2.40 32.62
C ARG A 21 12.02 -1.26 32.65
N ARG A 22 12.40 -0.76 31.46
CA ARG A 22 13.29 0.40 31.33
C ARG A 22 12.54 1.69 31.64
N VAL A 23 13.06 2.48 32.57
CA VAL A 23 12.72 3.88 32.77
C VAL A 23 13.89 4.73 32.31
N ASP A 24 13.69 5.55 31.29
CA ASP A 24 14.25 6.91 31.22
C ASP A 24 13.52 7.72 30.15
N LYS A 25 12.86 8.81 30.54
CA LYS A 25 12.22 9.77 29.61
C LYS A 25 13.13 10.96 29.24
N ASN A 26 14.21 11.17 29.98
CA ASN A 26 15.20 12.22 29.67
C ASN A 26 16.07 11.80 28.48
N PHE A 27 16.32 10.49 28.32
CA PHE A 27 17.24 9.96 27.30
C PHE A 27 16.79 10.24 25.85
N GLU A 28 15.49 10.28 25.57
CA GLU A 28 14.98 10.59 24.22
C GLU A 28 15.19 12.07 23.85
N GLN A 29 15.07 12.98 24.83
CA GLN A 29 15.16 14.42 24.59
C GLN A 29 16.59 14.87 24.25
N TYR A 30 17.61 14.28 24.89
CA TYR A 30 19.02 14.46 24.50
C TYR A 30 19.34 13.92 23.09
N ASN A 31 18.57 12.95 22.61
CA ASN A 31 18.79 12.29 21.32
C ASN A 31 18.21 13.09 20.14
N GLU A 32 17.32 14.06 20.40
CA GLU A 32 16.80 15.01 19.40
C GLU A 32 17.79 16.15 19.11
N ASP A 33 18.36 16.76 20.15
CA ASP A 33 19.29 17.89 19.94
C ASP A 33 20.60 17.47 19.23
N PHE A 34 21.05 16.23 19.40
CA PHE A 34 22.20 15.68 18.66
C PHE A 34 21.95 15.51 17.15
N LYS A 35 20.69 15.55 16.67
CA LYS A 35 20.34 15.50 15.24
C LYS A 35 20.37 16.86 14.56
N ARG A 36 20.46 17.97 15.32
CA ARG A 36 20.37 19.32 14.78
C ARG A 36 21.71 19.77 14.21
N THR A 37 21.76 19.94 12.89
CA THR A 37 22.92 20.48 12.17
C THR A 37 23.20 21.93 12.63
N PRO A 38 24.45 22.30 12.97
CA PRO A 38 24.76 23.67 13.36
C PRO A 38 24.57 24.64 12.18
N PRO A 39 24.08 25.88 12.42
CA PRO A 39 23.99 26.91 11.38
C PRO A 39 25.38 27.35 10.92
N LYS A 40 25.48 27.84 9.68
CA LYS A 40 26.75 28.33 9.11
C LYS A 40 27.27 29.56 9.86
N ILE A 41 28.58 29.60 10.06
CA ILE A 41 29.29 30.67 10.77
C ILE A 41 29.53 31.83 9.81
N GLU A 42 28.63 32.81 9.77
CA GLU A 42 28.79 34.00 8.90
C GLU A 42 28.13 35.29 9.46
N SER A 43 27.95 35.38 10.78
CA SER A 43 27.23 36.50 11.43
C SER A 43 27.86 36.99 12.76
N LEU A 44 29.19 37.00 12.85
CA LEU A 44 29.94 37.59 13.98
C LEU A 44 30.68 38.87 13.54
N SER A 45 29.95 39.96 13.31
CA SER A 45 30.53 41.21 12.80
C SER A 45 29.79 42.52 13.16
N GLN A 46 28.99 42.56 14.23
CA GLN A 46 28.53 43.83 14.83
C GLN A 46 28.57 43.79 16.37
N PRO A 47 29.01 44.87 17.05
CA PRO A 47 28.95 44.99 18.50
C PRO A 47 27.54 45.33 18.98
N VAL A 48 27.14 44.80 20.13
CA VAL A 48 25.81 45.00 20.71
C VAL A 48 25.74 46.34 21.44
N SER A 49 24.80 47.21 21.05
CA SER A 49 24.37 48.35 21.86
C SER A 49 23.25 47.95 22.82
N SER A 50 23.23 48.52 24.02
CA SER A 50 22.28 48.19 25.09
C SER A 50 20.92 48.86 24.90
N HIS A 51 19.82 48.18 25.26
CA HIS A 51 18.78 48.69 26.19
C HIS A 51 17.60 47.70 26.43
N HIS A 52 17.09 47.75 27.67
CA HIS A 52 15.73 47.44 28.16
C HIS A 52 15.07 46.03 28.02
N PHE A 53 14.97 45.38 29.18
CA PHE A 53 13.91 44.51 29.74
C PHE A 53 12.76 43.98 28.86
N GLY A 54 12.58 42.64 28.90
CA GLY A 54 11.36 41.90 28.55
C GLY A 54 11.49 40.43 28.99
N SER A 55 10.43 39.79 29.50
CA SER A 55 10.50 38.53 30.27
C SER A 55 10.29 37.24 29.45
N VAL A 56 11.25 36.30 29.52
CA VAL A 56 11.07 34.85 29.21
C VAL A 56 12.04 34.03 30.10
N PRO A 57 11.63 32.90 30.70
CA PRO A 57 12.51 32.11 31.58
C PRO A 57 13.45 31.12 30.85
N TYR A 58 14.54 30.79 31.53
CA TYR A 58 15.44 29.63 31.36
C TYR A 58 16.05 29.36 29.96
N LYS A 59 17.30 29.82 29.77
CA LYS A 59 18.27 29.19 28.86
C LYS A 59 19.38 28.57 29.70
N LYS A 60 19.65 27.26 29.54
CA LYS A 60 20.88 26.65 30.08
C LYS A 60 22.10 27.19 29.33
N THR A 61 23.14 27.54 30.06
CA THR A 61 24.40 28.08 29.53
C THR A 61 25.26 26.96 28.95
N LEU A 62 26.03 27.24 27.89
CA LEU A 62 26.89 26.26 27.20
C LEU A 62 27.85 25.51 28.16
N LEU A 63 28.33 26.21 29.19
CA LEU A 63 29.23 25.71 30.24
C LEU A 63 28.66 24.51 31.02
N ASP A 64 27.34 24.37 31.11
CA ASP A 64 26.66 23.33 31.89
C ASP A 64 26.78 21.92 31.25
N LEU A 65 27.06 21.84 29.95
CA LEU A 65 27.19 20.59 29.21
C LEU A 65 28.58 19.93 29.33
N ASP A 66 29.64 20.74 29.44
CA ASP A 66 31.02 20.22 29.53
C ASP A 66 31.40 19.78 30.95
N THR A 67 30.65 20.19 31.97
CA THR A 67 30.70 19.63 33.33
C THR A 67 30.10 18.22 33.36
N VAL A 68 28.85 18.07 32.88
CA VAL A 68 28.15 16.77 32.81
C VAL A 68 28.91 15.73 31.98
N ARG A 69 29.60 16.15 30.91
CA ARG A 69 30.49 15.29 30.11
C ARG A 69 31.71 14.73 30.85
N LYS A 70 32.14 15.35 31.95
CA LYS A 70 33.32 14.97 32.72
C LYS A 70 32.99 14.20 34.01
N GLU A 71 31.84 14.49 34.61
CA GLU A 71 31.48 13.95 35.92
C GLU A 71 30.74 12.60 35.85
N ASP A 72 30.07 12.29 34.72
CA ASP A 72 29.42 10.99 34.53
C ASP A 72 30.34 9.99 33.74
N PRO A 73 30.81 8.90 34.37
CA PRO A 73 31.62 7.88 33.71
C PRO A 73 30.84 7.07 32.64
N LEU A 74 29.52 6.90 32.76
CA LEU A 74 28.70 6.20 31.77
C LEU A 74 28.49 7.06 30.51
N VAL A 75 28.26 8.37 30.68
CA VAL A 75 28.15 9.30 29.54
C VAL A 75 29.48 9.40 28.79
N SER A 76 30.61 9.54 29.50
CA SER A 76 31.92 9.62 28.87
C SER A 76 32.32 8.31 28.16
N ILE A 77 32.05 7.13 28.74
CA ILE A 77 32.20 5.84 28.04
C ILE A 77 31.34 5.79 26.78
N LYS A 78 30.06 6.16 26.85
CA LYS A 78 29.13 6.08 25.71
C LYS A 78 29.48 7.07 24.58
N VAL A 79 30.03 8.23 24.92
CA VAL A 79 30.61 9.18 23.96
C VAL A 79 31.86 8.60 23.30
N GLN A 80 32.74 7.91 24.06
CA GLN A 80 33.89 7.19 23.48
C GLN A 80 33.45 6.04 22.56
N GLU A 81 32.44 5.24 22.95
CA GLU A 81 31.88 4.19 22.09
C GLU A 81 31.35 4.74 20.78
N GLU A 82 30.56 5.81 20.81
CA GLU A 82 29.98 6.43 19.60
C GLU A 82 31.05 7.08 18.72
N GLN A 83 32.08 7.69 19.32
CA GLN A 83 33.22 8.24 18.59
C GLN A 83 34.04 7.12 17.90
N VAL A 84 34.36 6.03 18.63
CA VAL A 84 35.00 4.84 18.06
C VAL A 84 34.15 4.20 16.96
N ARG A 85 32.81 4.25 17.08
CA ARG A 85 31.86 3.78 16.06
C ARG A 85 31.95 4.60 14.78
N ARG A 86 32.00 5.94 14.87
CA ARG A 86 32.25 6.82 13.71
C ARG A 86 33.62 6.58 13.11
N ASP A 87 34.67 6.53 13.92
CA ASP A 87 36.04 6.23 13.52
C ASP A 87 36.21 4.88 12.80
N ILE A 88 35.29 3.94 13.00
CA ILE A 88 35.23 2.65 12.29
C ILE A 88 34.46 2.76 10.97
N VAL A 89 33.40 3.58 10.91
CA VAL A 89 32.49 3.73 9.77
C VAL A 89 33.03 4.72 8.72
N GLU A 90 33.57 5.86 9.13
CA GLU A 90 34.14 6.87 8.23
C GLU A 90 35.48 6.42 7.64
N ASN A 91 36.24 5.56 8.35
CA ASN A 91 37.49 5.02 7.86
C ASN A 91 37.25 3.88 6.84
N PRO A 92 37.55 4.07 5.54
CA PRO A 92 37.20 3.09 4.51
C PRO A 92 37.99 1.77 4.62
N MET A 93 39.17 1.80 5.26
CA MET A 93 39.98 0.60 5.49
C MET A 93 39.42 -0.23 6.65
N LYS A 94 38.99 0.40 7.75
CA LYS A 94 38.27 -0.27 8.84
C LYS A 94 36.94 -0.84 8.35
N MET A 95 36.15 -0.10 7.56
CA MET A 95 34.93 -0.62 6.93
C MET A 95 35.19 -1.81 5.99
N LYS A 96 36.25 -1.79 5.16
CA LYS A 96 36.59 -2.95 4.32
C LYS A 96 37.05 -4.16 5.14
N CYS A 97 37.64 -3.95 6.32
CA CYS A 97 37.94 -5.04 7.27
C CYS A 97 36.66 -5.59 7.91
N LEU A 98 35.78 -4.74 8.44
CA LEU A 98 34.52 -5.12 9.07
C LEU A 98 33.61 -5.91 8.10
N ARG A 99 33.47 -5.43 6.85
CA ARG A 99 32.75 -6.14 5.78
C ARG A 99 33.32 -7.54 5.53
N LYS A 100 34.65 -7.71 5.51
CA LYS A 100 35.30 -9.04 5.39
C LYS A 100 34.99 -9.96 6.58
N ILE A 101 34.95 -9.43 7.81
CA ILE A 101 34.62 -10.21 9.02
C ILE A 101 33.16 -10.69 8.97
N VAL A 102 32.22 -9.80 8.66
CA VAL A 102 30.78 -10.14 8.54
C VAL A 102 30.56 -11.18 7.44
N MET A 103 31.16 -10.99 6.25
CA MET A 103 31.07 -11.98 5.15
C MET A 103 31.66 -13.35 5.55
N LYS A 104 32.77 -13.38 6.29
CA LYS A 104 33.39 -14.62 6.79
C LYS A 104 32.50 -15.33 7.82
N ALA A 105 31.76 -14.59 8.65
CA ALA A 105 30.76 -15.13 9.57
C ALA A 105 29.52 -15.66 8.82
N MET A 106 28.99 -14.91 7.85
CA MET A 106 27.85 -15.30 7.03
C MET A 106 28.14 -16.58 6.22
N ARG A 107 29.32 -16.66 5.58
CA ARG A 107 29.83 -17.86 4.88
C ARG A 107 29.94 -19.07 5.82
N ARG A 108 30.35 -18.88 7.08
CA ARG A 108 30.35 -19.95 8.11
C ARG A 108 28.93 -20.38 8.51
N LYS A 109 27.96 -19.45 8.61
CA LYS A 109 26.56 -19.76 8.92
C LYS A 109 25.90 -20.55 7.78
N MET A 110 26.03 -20.10 6.52
CA MET A 110 25.54 -20.86 5.36
C MET A 110 26.17 -22.26 5.25
N LYS A 111 27.50 -22.38 5.41
CA LYS A 111 28.17 -23.69 5.39
C LYS A 111 27.82 -24.62 6.57
N LYS A 112 27.12 -24.14 7.60
CA LYS A 112 26.44 -25.00 8.58
C LYS A 112 25.04 -25.43 8.10
N MET A 113 24.22 -24.51 7.59
CA MET A 113 22.84 -24.80 7.16
C MET A 113 22.79 -25.84 6.03
N TYR A 114 23.68 -25.73 5.04
CA TYR A 114 23.68 -26.61 3.87
C TYR A 114 24.46 -27.93 4.06
N LYS A 115 24.90 -28.25 5.28
CA LYS A 115 25.80 -29.38 5.54
C LYS A 115 25.08 -30.73 5.69
N GLY A 116 24.39 -31.17 4.63
CA GLY A 116 23.83 -32.53 4.57
C GLY A 116 22.84 -32.86 3.44
N ARG A 117 22.34 -31.88 2.66
CA ARG A 117 21.23 -32.09 1.71
C ARG A 117 21.40 -31.42 0.34
N LEU A 118 22.64 -31.30 -0.18
CA LEU A 118 22.88 -30.77 -1.53
C LEU A 118 23.41 -31.85 -2.49
N THR A 119 22.77 -31.93 -3.65
CA THR A 119 23.16 -32.69 -4.86
C THR A 119 24.47 -32.15 -5.47
N PRO A 120 25.09 -32.85 -6.45
CA PRO A 120 26.30 -32.37 -7.12
C PRO A 120 26.13 -31.01 -7.82
N GLU A 121 24.96 -30.76 -8.41
CA GLU A 121 24.68 -29.54 -9.18
C GLU A 121 24.45 -28.33 -8.26
N GLU A 122 23.67 -28.48 -7.19
CA GLU A 122 23.52 -27.44 -6.17
C GLU A 122 24.86 -27.09 -5.48
N ARG A 123 25.78 -28.05 -5.34
CA ARG A 123 27.15 -27.75 -4.85
C ARG A 123 27.93 -26.88 -5.83
N LEU A 124 27.76 -27.09 -7.13
CA LEU A 124 28.39 -26.28 -8.16
C LEU A 124 27.78 -24.86 -8.20
N GLU A 125 26.46 -24.74 -8.05
CA GLU A 125 25.76 -23.46 -7.90
C GLU A 125 26.22 -22.70 -6.65
N CYS A 126 26.29 -23.38 -5.51
CA CYS A 126 26.76 -22.81 -4.25
C CYS A 126 28.24 -22.37 -4.35
N ALA A 127 29.07 -23.10 -5.11
CA ALA A 127 30.43 -22.70 -5.42
C ALA A 127 30.49 -21.46 -6.35
N ARG A 128 29.67 -21.41 -7.41
CA ARG A 128 29.53 -20.23 -8.29
C ARG A 128 29.11 -18.98 -7.49
N PHE A 129 28.10 -19.11 -6.64
CA PHE A 129 27.63 -18.06 -5.73
C PHE A 129 28.75 -17.59 -4.78
N PHE A 130 29.46 -18.52 -4.13
CA PHE A 130 30.57 -18.17 -3.26
C PHE A 130 31.74 -17.49 -4.00
N HIS A 131 31.98 -17.81 -5.28
CA HIS A 131 33.00 -17.13 -6.09
C HIS A 131 32.60 -15.68 -6.42
N LEU A 132 31.35 -15.46 -6.82
CA LEU A 132 30.79 -14.12 -7.09
C LEU A 132 30.88 -13.21 -5.86
N VAL A 133 30.56 -13.75 -4.68
CA VAL A 133 30.68 -13.04 -3.39
C VAL A 133 32.12 -12.63 -3.09
N ASP A 134 33.12 -13.45 -3.42
CA ASP A 134 34.54 -13.08 -3.24
C ASP A 134 35.01 -12.04 -4.29
N GLN A 135 34.49 -12.03 -5.52
CA GLN A 135 34.75 -10.96 -6.48
C GLN A 135 34.25 -9.60 -5.96
N MET A 136 33.01 -9.56 -5.45
CA MET A 136 32.40 -8.34 -4.89
C MET A 136 33.18 -7.80 -3.68
N ALA A 137 33.78 -8.67 -2.86
CA ALA A 137 34.63 -8.25 -1.73
C ALA A 137 35.98 -7.64 -2.17
N CYS A 138 36.44 -7.95 -3.38
CA CYS A 138 37.77 -7.58 -3.88
C CYS A 138 37.79 -6.33 -4.76
N ALA A 139 36.69 -6.01 -5.46
CA ALA A 139 36.58 -4.86 -6.36
C ALA A 139 37.16 -3.54 -5.77
N ARG A 140 37.81 -2.77 -6.65
CA ARG A 140 38.41 -1.46 -6.37
C ARG A 140 38.13 -0.52 -7.56
N SER A 141 38.06 0.77 -7.27
CA SER A 141 37.81 1.82 -8.24
C SER A 141 38.91 1.95 -9.30
N THR A 142 38.52 1.92 -10.58
CA THR A 142 39.31 2.43 -11.71
C THR A 142 38.47 3.44 -12.48
N GLY A 143 38.64 4.72 -12.15
CA GLY A 143 38.13 5.83 -12.96
C GLY A 143 39.08 6.11 -14.14
N MET A 144 38.59 6.81 -15.16
CA MET A 144 39.38 7.10 -16.36
C MET A 144 40.47 8.15 -16.10
N ALA A 145 41.68 7.87 -16.56
CA ALA A 145 42.70 8.85 -16.88
C ALA A 145 43.57 8.27 -18.02
N GLY A 146 43.89 9.07 -19.03
CA GLY A 146 44.71 8.64 -20.17
C GLY A 146 45.74 9.67 -20.54
N SER A 147 46.98 9.23 -20.76
CA SER A 147 47.99 9.96 -21.54
C SER A 147 49.07 8.99 -22.05
N SER A 148 49.81 9.43 -23.07
CA SER A 148 50.75 8.61 -23.86
C SER A 148 52.18 8.62 -23.28
N ARG A 149 52.91 7.49 -23.39
CA ARG A 149 54.25 7.46 -24.04
C ARG A 149 54.86 6.07 -24.28
N THR A 150 55.09 5.78 -25.56
CA THR A 150 56.31 5.20 -26.20
C THR A 150 57.08 4.01 -25.59
N VAL A 151 57.13 2.94 -26.40
CA VAL A 151 58.32 2.12 -26.76
C VAL A 151 59.03 1.26 -25.70
N GLY A 152 59.00 -0.06 -25.92
CA GLY A 152 59.90 -1.07 -25.34
C GLY A 152 59.80 -2.36 -26.18
N ASN A 153 60.92 -2.99 -26.54
CA ASN A 153 60.98 -4.02 -27.60
C ASN A 153 61.56 -5.36 -27.09
N ARG A 154 61.43 -6.44 -27.87
CA ARG A 154 61.89 -7.86 -27.65
C ARG A 154 60.94 -8.76 -26.83
N ALA A 155 60.81 -10.08 -27.09
CA ALA A 155 61.16 -10.88 -28.29
C ALA A 155 60.50 -12.28 -28.25
N LEU A 156 60.44 -12.94 -29.42
CA LEU A 156 60.52 -14.39 -29.75
C LEU A 156 60.23 -15.45 -28.65
N GLY A 157 59.51 -16.56 -28.92
CA GLY A 157 58.98 -17.11 -30.18
C GLY A 157 58.00 -18.29 -29.93
N ASP A 158 57.25 -18.76 -30.95
CA ASP A 158 57.56 -19.95 -31.79
C ASP A 158 56.99 -21.28 -31.19
N SER A 159 56.35 -22.23 -31.90
CA SER A 159 55.82 -22.33 -33.28
C SER A 159 54.78 -23.48 -33.45
N CYS A 160 54.29 -23.65 -34.70
CA CYS A 160 53.70 -24.85 -35.33
C CYS A 160 52.20 -25.21 -35.13
N SER A 161 51.49 -25.73 -36.15
CA SER A 161 51.67 -25.62 -37.62
C SER A 161 50.50 -26.22 -38.44
N LYS A 162 49.95 -25.45 -39.39
CA LYS A 162 49.64 -25.81 -40.83
C LYS A 162 48.76 -27.06 -41.15
N PRO A 163 48.38 -27.33 -42.43
CA PRO A 163 48.57 -26.60 -43.71
C PRO A 163 47.29 -25.91 -44.22
N GLU A 164 47.23 -24.98 -45.19
CA GLU A 164 48.13 -24.50 -46.27
C GLU A 164 48.11 -25.26 -47.62
N MET A 165 47.45 -24.67 -48.63
CA MET A 165 48.07 -24.39 -49.94
C MET A 165 47.34 -23.25 -50.68
N ARG A 166 48.00 -22.66 -51.69
CA ARG A 166 47.57 -21.51 -52.50
C ARG A 166 47.58 -21.87 -54.00
N LYS A 167 47.01 -20.98 -54.83
CA LYS A 167 47.34 -20.56 -56.23
C LYS A 167 46.13 -20.62 -57.17
N ASP A 168 45.93 -19.72 -58.15
CA ASP A 168 46.51 -18.38 -58.38
C ASP A 168 45.66 -17.56 -59.40
N THR A 169 45.97 -16.26 -59.57
CA THR A 169 45.73 -15.40 -60.76
C THR A 169 44.33 -14.87 -61.20
N ARG A 170 44.25 -13.51 -61.23
CA ARG A 170 43.84 -12.58 -62.34
C ARG A 170 42.40 -12.02 -62.49
N SER A 171 42.39 -10.70 -62.77
CA SER A 171 41.36 -9.81 -63.39
C SER A 171 39.99 -9.63 -62.68
N CYS A 172 39.34 -8.46 -62.69
CA CYS A 172 39.73 -7.11 -63.18
C CYS A 172 39.10 -5.96 -62.36
N GLU A 173 39.63 -4.75 -62.56
CA GLU A 173 39.10 -3.37 -62.40
C GLU A 173 37.87 -3.09 -61.48
N LYS A 174 37.84 -2.14 -60.51
CA LYS A 174 38.35 -0.74 -60.37
C LYS A 174 37.74 0.28 -61.35
N ASP A 175 37.36 1.51 -61.00
CA ASP A 175 37.08 2.22 -59.72
C ASP A 175 35.77 3.07 -59.97
N GLU A 176 35.34 4.18 -59.35
CA GLU A 176 35.81 5.06 -58.26
C GLU A 176 34.60 5.80 -57.59
N ARG A 177 34.65 7.14 -57.43
CA ARG A 177 33.54 8.03 -57.05
C ARG A 177 33.79 9.44 -57.60
N SER A 178 32.80 10.13 -58.17
CA SER A 178 32.91 11.59 -58.36
C SER A 178 31.55 12.32 -58.39
N ILE A 179 31.60 13.65 -58.38
CA ILE A 179 30.49 14.57 -58.09
C ILE A 179 30.30 15.56 -59.26
N SER A 180 29.07 15.81 -59.72
CA SER A 180 28.57 17.13 -60.17
C SER A 180 27.13 17.09 -60.70
N LYS A 181 26.50 18.27 -60.83
CA LYS A 181 25.26 18.53 -61.61
C LYS A 181 25.67 19.13 -62.98
N PRO A 182 24.79 19.15 -64.00
CA PRO A 182 24.00 20.39 -64.22
C PRO A 182 22.61 20.25 -64.90
N SER A 183 21.89 21.38 -64.94
CA SER A 183 20.98 21.91 -66.00
C SER A 183 19.82 21.08 -66.62
N ASP A 184 18.60 21.54 -66.31
CA ASP A 184 17.54 21.99 -67.27
C ASP A 184 16.68 21.04 -68.15
N ALA A 185 15.56 21.65 -68.58
CA ALA A 185 14.74 21.36 -69.78
C ALA A 185 13.57 20.34 -69.74
N THR A 186 12.41 20.87 -69.31
CA THR A 186 11.09 20.80 -70.00
C THR A 186 10.17 19.56 -70.02
N ARG A 187 8.89 19.88 -69.70
CA ARG A 187 7.61 19.49 -70.36
C ARG A 187 6.84 18.20 -70.00
N ASN A 188 5.57 18.47 -69.67
CA ASN A 188 4.35 17.65 -69.89
C ASN A 188 4.17 16.40 -69.00
N SER A 189 2.94 15.93 -68.71
CA SER A 189 1.62 16.36 -69.22
C SER A 189 0.55 16.52 -68.13
N SER A 190 -0.60 17.04 -68.55
CA SER A 190 -1.75 17.47 -67.76
C SER A 190 -2.67 16.34 -67.25
N LYS A 191 -3.40 16.63 -66.17
CA LYS A 191 -4.88 16.75 -66.23
C LYS A 191 -5.42 17.54 -65.03
N ALA A 192 -6.53 18.23 -65.24
CA ALA A 192 -7.25 19.00 -64.24
C ALA A 192 -8.72 18.57 -64.22
N PHE A 193 -9.42 18.83 -63.12
CA PHE A 193 -10.86 19.14 -63.14
C PHE A 193 -11.24 20.00 -61.93
N ALA A 194 -12.11 20.97 -62.15
CA ALA A 194 -12.90 21.69 -61.14
C ALA A 194 -14.40 21.33 -61.39
N HIS A 195 -15.44 21.79 -60.69
CA HIS A 195 -15.66 22.82 -59.67
C HIS A 195 -16.84 22.36 -58.79
N SER A 196 -17.07 22.97 -57.62
CA SER A 196 -18.34 23.65 -57.29
C SER A 196 -18.29 24.25 -55.87
N SER A 197 -19.28 25.09 -55.53
CA SER A 197 -19.30 25.90 -54.30
C SER A 197 -20.73 26.22 -53.83
N ARG A 198 -20.87 26.42 -52.51
CA ARG A 198 -21.97 27.02 -51.70
C ARG A 198 -22.08 26.25 -50.36
N GLY A 199 -22.14 26.85 -49.18
CA GLY A 199 -21.87 28.25 -48.81
C GLY A 199 -22.58 28.68 -47.51
N LEU A 200 -21.86 29.39 -46.62
CA LEU A 200 -22.34 30.05 -45.38
C LEU A 200 -22.80 29.09 -44.26
N SER A 201 -22.73 29.41 -42.96
CA SER A 201 -22.25 30.60 -42.21
C SER A 201 -21.45 30.14 -40.98
N ASP A 202 -20.20 30.55 -40.79
CA ASP A 202 -19.76 31.76 -40.04
C ASP A 202 -19.92 31.69 -38.50
N VAL A 203 -18.79 31.58 -37.79
CA VAL A 203 -18.33 32.51 -36.72
C VAL A 203 -16.80 32.33 -36.62
N SER A 204 -16.06 33.41 -36.33
CA SER A 204 -14.62 33.51 -36.64
C SER A 204 -13.65 33.45 -35.46
N LYS A 205 -12.41 33.05 -35.73
CA LYS A 205 -11.20 33.41 -34.97
C LYS A 205 -10.11 33.83 -35.96
N SER A 206 -9.60 35.06 -35.79
CA SER A 206 -8.72 35.70 -36.78
C SER A 206 -7.26 35.25 -36.66
N SER A 207 -6.68 34.84 -37.80
CA SER A 207 -5.24 34.96 -37.99
C SER A 207 -4.85 36.44 -38.16
N ARG A 208 -3.60 36.79 -37.83
CA ARG A 208 -2.99 38.07 -38.19
C ARG A 208 -1.73 37.82 -39.00
N ASP A 209 -1.88 37.78 -40.31
CA ASP A 209 -0.74 37.76 -41.23
C ASP A 209 0.04 39.08 -41.14
N PHE A 210 1.37 38.97 -41.09
CA PHE A 210 2.25 40.13 -41.05
C PHE A 210 2.36 40.77 -42.44
N GLN A 211 1.54 41.79 -42.71
CA GLN A 211 1.68 42.62 -43.91
C GLN A 211 3.07 43.29 -43.94
N LYS A 212 3.75 43.17 -45.08
CA LYS A 212 5.12 43.66 -45.28
C LYS A 212 5.12 45.13 -45.69
N ASP A 213 4.78 45.99 -44.74
CA ASP A 213 4.50 47.41 -44.98
C ASP A 213 5.76 48.22 -45.34
N SER A 214 5.96 48.46 -46.65
CA SER A 214 7.18 49.11 -47.18
C SER A 214 7.13 50.64 -47.08
N ARG A 215 7.34 51.19 -45.87
CA ARG A 215 7.43 52.65 -45.68
C ARG A 215 8.85 53.15 -45.83
N HIS A 216 9.14 53.83 -46.95
CA HIS A 216 10.36 54.63 -47.10
C HIS A 216 10.30 55.86 -46.19
N SER A 217 10.83 55.74 -44.97
CA SER A 217 11.09 56.90 -44.11
C SER A 217 12.45 57.49 -44.43
N THR A 218 12.46 58.58 -45.18
CA THR A 218 13.68 59.36 -45.47
C THR A 218 14.12 60.10 -44.21
N ASN A 219 15.04 59.51 -43.44
CA ASN A 219 15.67 60.24 -42.35
C ASN A 219 17.16 59.92 -42.24
N SER A 220 18.01 60.96 -42.41
CA SER A 220 19.46 60.84 -42.42
C SER A 220 20.01 60.78 -40.99
N SER A 221 19.66 59.73 -40.26
CA SER A 221 20.24 59.45 -38.94
C SER A 221 21.70 59.04 -39.10
N ARG A 222 22.61 60.03 -38.97
CA ARG A 222 24.05 59.81 -38.82
C ARG A 222 24.28 58.61 -37.89
N LYS A 223 25.01 57.58 -38.34
CA LYS A 223 25.41 56.45 -37.48
C LYS A 223 26.29 56.98 -36.35
N ARG A 224 25.69 57.33 -35.22
CA ARG A 224 26.38 57.71 -33.99
C ARG A 224 27.33 56.57 -33.64
N SER A 225 28.63 56.85 -33.60
CA SER A 225 29.60 55.85 -33.14
C SER A 225 29.27 55.53 -31.69
N TRP A 226 28.91 54.26 -31.43
CA TRP A 226 28.50 53.83 -30.11
C TRP A 226 29.67 54.05 -29.14
N THR A 227 29.41 54.77 -28.05
CA THR A 227 30.39 54.98 -26.99
C THR A 227 30.81 53.65 -26.37
N SER A 228 31.95 53.61 -25.68
CA SER A 228 32.43 52.37 -25.06
C SER A 228 31.39 51.77 -24.10
N CYS A 229 30.75 52.62 -23.29
CA CYS A 229 29.68 52.21 -22.37
C CYS A 229 28.42 51.68 -23.09
N GLU A 230 28.00 52.27 -24.22
CA GLU A 230 26.86 51.74 -25.00
C GLU A 230 27.17 50.38 -25.64
N LYS A 231 28.41 50.19 -26.13
CA LYS A 231 28.89 48.89 -26.65
C LYS A 231 28.94 47.84 -25.55
N GLU A 232 29.47 48.20 -24.38
CA GLU A 232 29.61 47.34 -23.21
C GLU A 232 28.25 46.94 -22.63
N LYS A 233 27.30 47.88 -22.52
CA LYS A 233 25.91 47.57 -22.15
C LYS A 233 25.27 46.57 -23.11
N ARG A 234 25.38 46.78 -24.42
CA ARG A 234 24.82 45.86 -25.42
C ARG A 234 25.54 44.50 -25.47
N LEU A 235 26.84 44.45 -25.15
CA LEU A 235 27.57 43.21 -24.95
C LEU A 235 27.06 42.46 -23.71
N ASN A 236 26.86 43.15 -22.59
CA ASN A 236 26.30 42.57 -21.36
C ASN A 236 24.85 42.10 -21.56
N GLU A 237 24.02 42.85 -22.29
CA GLU A 237 22.69 42.41 -22.74
C GLU A 237 22.78 41.13 -23.58
N MET A 238 23.72 41.05 -24.54
CA MET A 238 23.93 39.83 -25.34
C MET A 238 24.41 38.65 -24.48
N VAL A 239 25.29 38.88 -23.51
CA VAL A 239 25.80 37.86 -22.58
C VAL A 239 24.70 37.37 -21.64
N GLN A 240 23.86 38.25 -21.08
CA GLN A 240 22.70 37.86 -20.26
C GLN A 240 21.64 37.12 -21.10
N ASN A 241 21.38 37.56 -22.33
CA ASN A 241 20.50 36.85 -23.25
C ASN A 241 21.10 35.49 -23.72
N ALA A 242 22.41 35.30 -23.64
CA ALA A 242 23.06 34.02 -23.88
C ALA A 242 23.04 33.12 -22.64
N SER A 243 23.24 33.66 -21.43
CA SER A 243 23.14 32.89 -20.18
C SER A 243 21.72 32.44 -19.92
N TRP A 244 20.70 33.31 -20.10
CA TRP A 244 19.29 32.94 -19.98
C TRP A 244 18.91 31.80 -20.94
N ARG A 245 19.30 31.88 -22.22
CA ARG A 245 19.09 30.77 -23.19
C ARG A 245 19.89 29.51 -22.84
N LYS A 246 20.98 29.60 -22.09
CA LYS A 246 21.71 28.42 -21.57
C LYS A 246 21.01 27.83 -20.35
N GLU A 247 20.45 28.69 -19.49
CA GLU A 247 19.69 28.30 -18.30
C GLU A 247 18.38 27.58 -18.67
N GLN A 248 17.60 28.11 -19.63
CA GLN A 248 16.37 27.45 -20.09
C GLN A 248 16.68 26.08 -20.70
N ARG A 249 17.68 25.99 -21.60
CA ARG A 249 18.13 24.68 -22.15
C ARG A 249 18.64 23.73 -21.08
N ASN A 250 19.31 24.22 -20.04
CA ASN A 250 19.69 23.38 -18.91
C ASN A 250 18.46 22.86 -18.15
N LYS A 251 17.43 23.70 -17.92
CA LYS A 251 16.17 23.29 -17.29
C LYS A 251 15.43 22.24 -18.12
N GLU A 252 15.29 22.48 -19.42
CA GLU A 252 14.72 21.54 -20.41
C GLU A 252 15.48 20.20 -20.40
N LEU A 253 16.82 20.23 -20.47
CA LEU A 253 17.65 19.02 -20.40
C LEU A 253 17.53 18.30 -19.06
N THR A 254 17.41 19.00 -17.93
CA THR A 254 17.17 18.35 -16.63
C THR A 254 15.78 17.77 -16.48
N ALA A 255 14.76 18.38 -17.11
CA ALA A 255 13.41 17.84 -17.13
C ALA A 255 13.32 16.59 -18.03
N PHE A 256 13.95 16.61 -19.20
CA PHE A 256 14.04 15.45 -20.09
C PHE A 256 14.83 14.30 -19.43
N ALA A 257 16.01 14.58 -18.87
CA ALA A 257 16.81 13.59 -18.14
C ALA A 257 16.21 13.14 -16.78
N ALA A 258 15.13 13.78 -16.32
CA ALA A 258 14.27 13.27 -15.25
C ALA A 258 13.20 12.34 -15.81
N HIS A 259 12.51 12.74 -16.90
CA HIS A 259 11.54 11.91 -17.61
C HIS A 259 12.14 10.56 -18.05
N ASP A 260 13.31 10.58 -18.68
CA ASP A 260 14.01 9.35 -19.12
C ASP A 260 14.29 8.40 -17.93
N LYS A 261 14.66 8.94 -16.77
CA LYS A 261 14.93 8.13 -15.55
C LYS A 261 13.65 7.55 -14.98
N ASP A 262 12.60 8.37 -14.90
CA ASP A 262 11.27 7.96 -14.50
C ASP A 262 10.74 6.82 -15.39
N GLU A 263 10.92 6.93 -16.72
CA GLU A 263 10.49 5.94 -17.70
C GLU A 263 11.28 4.64 -17.55
N ILE A 264 12.62 4.70 -17.45
CA ILE A 264 13.48 3.54 -17.15
C ILE A 264 13.09 2.89 -15.81
N GLN A 265 12.78 3.68 -14.77
CA GLN A 265 12.39 3.17 -13.46
C GLN A 265 10.99 2.53 -13.47
N ARG A 266 10.04 3.07 -14.25
CA ARG A 266 8.73 2.46 -14.51
C ARG A 266 8.85 1.14 -15.28
N GLU A 267 9.71 1.08 -16.29
CA GLU A 267 10.02 -0.16 -17.01
C GLU A 267 10.62 -1.23 -16.08
N GLN A 268 11.60 -0.84 -15.26
CA GLN A 268 12.26 -1.73 -14.29
C GLN A 268 11.23 -2.29 -13.31
N SER A 269 10.44 -1.42 -12.67
CA SER A 269 9.32 -1.81 -11.79
C SER A 269 8.30 -2.73 -12.48
N SER A 270 7.96 -2.48 -13.76
CA SER A 270 7.04 -3.33 -14.53
C SER A 270 7.59 -4.73 -14.77
N LYS A 271 8.89 -4.86 -15.03
CA LYS A 271 9.59 -6.15 -15.18
C LYS A 271 9.67 -6.90 -13.84
N ASP A 272 9.98 -6.20 -12.76
CA ASP A 272 10.11 -6.77 -11.42
C ASP A 272 8.75 -7.23 -10.85
N VAL A 273 7.65 -6.50 -11.11
CA VAL A 273 6.27 -6.93 -10.75
C VAL A 273 5.84 -8.18 -11.52
N LYS A 274 6.06 -8.25 -12.84
CA LYS A 274 5.72 -9.42 -13.66
C LYS A 274 6.43 -10.68 -13.15
N ARG A 275 7.73 -10.58 -12.90
CA ARG A 275 8.56 -11.65 -12.33
C ARG A 275 8.08 -12.06 -10.94
N SER A 276 7.64 -11.11 -10.11
CA SER A 276 7.08 -11.41 -8.79
C SER A 276 5.77 -12.20 -8.88
N CYS A 277 4.90 -11.86 -9.84
CA CYS A 277 3.66 -12.62 -10.09
C CYS A 277 3.96 -14.06 -10.55
N GLU A 278 4.96 -14.25 -11.41
CA GLU A 278 5.42 -15.58 -11.87
C GLU A 278 5.95 -16.44 -10.72
N ILE A 279 6.80 -15.88 -9.84
CA ILE A 279 7.30 -16.57 -8.64
C ILE A 279 6.15 -16.95 -7.69
N CYS A 280 5.18 -16.05 -7.49
CA CYS A 280 4.01 -16.32 -6.66
C CYS A 280 3.16 -17.47 -7.24
N PHE A 281 2.94 -17.49 -8.56
CA PHE A 281 2.23 -18.57 -9.24
C PHE A 281 2.96 -19.91 -9.09
N GLU A 282 4.28 -19.98 -9.32
CA GLU A 282 5.03 -21.23 -9.12
C GLU A 282 4.92 -21.74 -7.67
N GLN A 283 4.96 -20.86 -6.67
CA GLN A 283 4.82 -21.24 -5.27
C GLN A 283 3.41 -21.73 -4.94
N LEU A 284 2.37 -21.14 -5.54
CA LEU A 284 0.98 -21.58 -5.42
C LEU A 284 0.76 -22.98 -5.98
N GLN A 285 1.36 -23.28 -7.15
CA GLN A 285 1.24 -24.60 -7.78
C GLN A 285 2.05 -25.69 -7.05
N ARG A 286 3.19 -25.34 -6.43
CA ARG A 286 3.97 -26.25 -5.56
C ARG A 286 3.30 -26.56 -4.22
N ALA A 287 2.29 -25.79 -3.81
CA ALA A 287 1.62 -25.96 -2.52
C ALA A 287 0.46 -26.96 -2.63
N GLU A 288 0.78 -28.26 -2.60
CA GLU A 288 -0.19 -29.37 -2.77
C GLU A 288 -1.42 -29.23 -1.86
N ASP A 289 -1.21 -29.03 -0.54
CA ASP A 289 -2.28 -28.91 0.48
C ASP A 289 -3.21 -27.69 0.33
N CYS A 290 -2.85 -26.70 -0.50
CA CYS A 290 -3.64 -25.48 -0.64
C CYS A 290 -4.97 -25.76 -1.39
N SER A 291 -6.09 -25.31 -0.82
CA SER A 291 -7.45 -25.47 -1.35
C SER A 291 -8.13 -24.13 -1.71
N SER A 292 -7.37 -23.03 -1.73
CA SER A 292 -7.87 -21.68 -2.00
C SER A 292 -8.53 -21.53 -3.37
N LEU A 293 -9.57 -20.68 -3.46
CA LEU A 293 -10.15 -20.32 -4.76
C LEU A 293 -9.13 -19.60 -5.67
N LEU A 294 -8.16 -18.87 -5.11
CA LEU A 294 -7.00 -18.34 -5.83
C LEU A 294 -6.23 -19.45 -6.57
N LYS A 295 -5.86 -20.56 -5.91
CA LYS A 295 -5.18 -21.70 -6.56
C LYS A 295 -6.04 -22.37 -7.63
N LYS A 296 -7.35 -22.45 -7.42
CA LYS A 296 -8.29 -23.06 -8.36
C LYS A 296 -8.42 -22.26 -9.67
N TYR A 297 -8.39 -20.93 -9.60
CA TYR A 297 -8.70 -20.06 -10.75
C TYR A 297 -7.51 -19.29 -11.33
N LEU A 298 -6.42 -19.10 -10.60
CA LEU A 298 -5.18 -18.55 -11.16
C LEU A 298 -4.44 -19.64 -11.95
N THR A 299 -4.80 -19.79 -13.23
CA THR A 299 -4.07 -20.60 -14.21
C THR A 299 -2.97 -19.78 -14.90
N GLN A 300 -2.01 -20.44 -15.54
CA GLN A 300 -0.96 -19.77 -16.35
C GLN A 300 -1.57 -18.82 -17.40
N GLU A 301 -2.68 -19.21 -18.04
CA GLU A 301 -3.37 -18.39 -19.04
C GLU A 301 -3.96 -17.11 -18.42
N THR A 302 -4.58 -17.20 -17.24
CA THR A 302 -5.09 -16.01 -16.53
C THR A 302 -3.95 -15.11 -16.06
N LEU A 303 -2.86 -15.70 -15.53
CA LEU A 303 -1.65 -15.00 -15.12
C LEU A 303 -1.07 -14.19 -16.28
N ASP A 304 -0.88 -14.80 -17.44
CA ASP A 304 -0.30 -14.12 -18.61
C ASP A 304 -1.18 -13.00 -19.16
N LYS A 305 -2.52 -13.16 -19.10
CA LYS A 305 -3.48 -12.10 -19.44
C LYS A 305 -3.45 -10.90 -18.48
N MET A 306 -3.10 -11.10 -17.21
CA MET A 306 -3.25 -10.09 -16.15
C MET A 306 -1.95 -9.53 -15.56
N LYS A 307 -0.83 -10.26 -15.58
CA LYS A 307 0.45 -9.87 -14.92
C LYS A 307 1.06 -8.55 -15.42
N GLY A 308 0.63 -8.07 -16.58
CA GLY A 308 1.04 -6.78 -17.15
C GLY A 308 0.04 -5.63 -16.96
N ARG A 309 -1.14 -5.88 -16.38
CA ARG A 309 -2.19 -4.85 -16.19
C ARG A 309 -1.96 -4.04 -14.91
N LYS A 310 -2.45 -2.80 -14.91
CA LYS A 310 -2.59 -1.94 -13.74
C LYS A 310 -3.89 -1.17 -13.77
N THR A 311 -4.39 -0.76 -12.62
CA THR A 311 -5.53 0.18 -12.49
C THR A 311 -5.06 1.63 -12.65
N SER A 312 -5.99 2.57 -12.79
CA SER A 312 -5.69 4.02 -12.79
C SER A 312 -4.98 4.50 -11.52
N MET A 313 -5.24 3.86 -10.37
CA MET A 313 -4.56 4.13 -9.10
C MET A 313 -3.23 3.37 -8.95
N GLY A 314 -2.81 2.62 -9.97
CA GLY A 314 -1.53 1.94 -10.06
C GLY A 314 -1.48 0.54 -9.43
N ALA A 315 -2.61 0.01 -8.94
CA ALA A 315 -2.69 -1.32 -8.36
C ALA A 315 -2.33 -2.40 -9.38
N THR A 316 -1.75 -3.49 -8.91
CA THR A 316 -1.23 -4.58 -9.74
C THR A 316 -1.81 -5.92 -9.33
N LEU A 317 -1.60 -6.95 -10.17
CA LEU A 317 -2.03 -8.31 -9.84
C LEU A 317 -1.39 -8.84 -8.53
N ILE A 318 -0.17 -8.41 -8.17
CA ILE A 318 0.43 -8.86 -6.91
C ILE A 318 -0.30 -8.26 -5.69
N ASP A 319 -0.77 -7.00 -5.77
CA ASP A 319 -1.54 -6.37 -4.69
C ASP A 319 -2.86 -7.12 -4.41
N VAL A 320 -3.43 -7.77 -5.44
CA VAL A 320 -4.64 -8.61 -5.36
C VAL A 320 -4.38 -9.97 -4.69
N ILE A 321 -3.29 -10.66 -5.06
CA ILE A 321 -3.05 -12.07 -4.67
C ILE A 321 -2.11 -12.26 -3.46
N GLN A 322 -1.37 -11.21 -3.05
CA GLN A 322 -0.37 -11.26 -1.98
C GLN A 322 -0.91 -11.78 -0.62
N SER A 323 -2.22 -11.66 -0.36
CA SER A 323 -2.82 -12.16 0.87
C SER A 323 -2.78 -13.68 0.99
N GLY A 324 -2.94 -14.40 -0.12
CA GLY A 324 -2.71 -15.84 -0.20
C GLY A 324 -1.22 -16.17 -0.43
N LEU A 325 -0.47 -15.28 -1.07
CA LEU A 325 0.90 -15.49 -1.56
C LEU A 325 1.86 -14.37 -1.14
N PHE A 326 2.31 -14.39 0.13
CA PHE A 326 3.09 -13.28 0.68
C PHE A 326 4.47 -13.08 0.02
N VAL A 327 4.69 -11.88 -0.54
CA VAL A 327 5.98 -11.39 -1.04
C VAL A 327 6.70 -10.60 0.05
N ALA A 328 7.92 -11.00 0.42
CA ALA A 328 8.75 -10.22 1.34
C ALA A 328 9.68 -9.23 0.61
N ALA A 329 9.52 -7.95 0.93
CA ALA A 329 10.47 -6.86 0.70
C ALA A 329 10.46 -5.96 1.96
N HIS A 330 11.53 -5.36 2.46
CA HIS A 330 12.94 -5.23 2.03
C HIS A 330 13.87 -5.66 3.22
N TYR A 331 15.21 -5.50 3.30
CA TYR A 331 16.08 -4.39 2.89
C TYR A 331 17.58 -4.77 2.85
N SER A 332 18.30 -4.20 1.85
CA SER A 332 19.73 -3.78 1.82
C SER A 332 20.45 -4.15 0.51
N ASP A 333 20.66 -3.14 -0.34
CA ASP A 333 21.58 -2.99 -1.49
C ASP A 333 21.74 -4.11 -2.54
N PHE A 334 21.09 -5.26 -2.41
CA PHE A 334 21.10 -6.32 -3.42
C PHE A 334 19.72 -6.95 -3.58
N HIS A 335 19.32 -7.15 -4.85
CA HIS A 335 17.97 -7.60 -5.22
C HIS A 335 17.77 -9.09 -4.89
N VAL A 336 17.19 -9.39 -3.72
CA VAL A 336 16.78 -10.75 -3.32
C VAL A 336 15.36 -10.69 -2.76
N VAL A 337 14.36 -10.95 -3.62
CA VAL A 337 12.95 -11.04 -3.23
C VAL A 337 12.68 -12.46 -2.73
N CYS A 338 12.72 -12.66 -1.42
CA CYS A 338 12.31 -13.92 -0.80
C CYS A 338 10.77 -13.95 -0.68
N VAL A 339 10.07 -14.24 -1.78
CA VAL A 339 8.64 -14.61 -1.72
C VAL A 339 8.50 -15.85 -0.84
N GLY A 340 7.62 -15.80 0.15
CA GLY A 340 7.54 -16.79 1.21
C GLY A 340 6.10 -16.95 1.68
N VAL A 341 5.37 -17.86 1.03
CA VAL A 341 3.95 -18.10 1.30
C VAL A 341 3.70 -18.50 2.75
N LYS A 342 2.70 -17.87 3.37
CA LYS A 342 2.27 -18.14 4.76
C LYS A 342 0.82 -18.59 4.88
N ASN A 343 -0.06 -18.10 4.01
CA ASN A 343 -1.51 -18.17 4.18
C ASN A 343 -2.16 -19.17 3.20
N LEU A 344 -1.55 -20.36 3.04
CA LEU A 344 -2.06 -21.43 2.15
C LEU A 344 -3.42 -21.99 2.59
N ASP A 345 -3.76 -21.76 3.85
CA ASP A 345 -5.03 -22.08 4.51
C ASP A 345 -6.17 -21.08 4.16
N SER A 346 -5.87 -19.97 3.48
CA SER A 346 -6.88 -19.01 3.07
C SER A 346 -7.89 -19.66 2.11
N SER A 347 -9.17 -19.61 2.45
CA SER A 347 -10.24 -20.17 1.62
C SER A 347 -10.33 -19.51 0.23
N ILE A 348 -9.88 -18.26 0.09
CA ILE A 348 -10.05 -17.46 -1.13
C ILE A 348 -8.72 -16.87 -1.60
N GLY A 349 -7.98 -16.17 -0.73
CA GLY A 349 -6.64 -15.66 -1.03
C GLY A 349 -6.53 -14.34 -1.82
N VAL A 350 -7.66 -13.74 -2.26
CA VAL A 350 -7.66 -12.46 -3.01
C VAL A 350 -8.49 -11.35 -2.35
N TYR A 351 -8.05 -10.10 -2.55
CA TYR A 351 -8.72 -8.86 -2.15
C TYR A 351 -8.58 -7.81 -3.27
N ALA A 352 -9.44 -6.79 -3.29
CA ALA A 352 -9.38 -5.70 -4.28
C ALA A 352 -8.66 -4.46 -3.71
N PRO A 353 -7.54 -3.99 -4.27
CA PRO A 353 -6.88 -2.75 -3.82
C PRO A 353 -7.68 -1.46 -4.08
N ASP A 354 -8.49 -1.43 -5.14
CA ASP A 354 -9.43 -0.37 -5.49
C ASP A 354 -10.69 -0.95 -6.15
N ALA A 355 -11.70 -0.11 -6.42
CA ALA A 355 -12.92 -0.54 -7.10
C ALA A 355 -12.68 -1.01 -8.55
N GLU A 356 -11.71 -0.42 -9.25
CA GLU A 356 -11.36 -0.72 -10.64
C GLU A 356 -10.74 -2.12 -10.79
N SER A 357 -10.12 -2.64 -9.73
CA SER A 357 -9.49 -3.96 -9.67
C SER A 357 -10.47 -5.09 -10.01
N TYR A 358 -11.76 -4.95 -9.64
CA TYR A 358 -12.81 -5.91 -10.02
C TYR A 358 -13.06 -5.95 -11.54
N ILE A 359 -12.73 -4.90 -12.28
CA ILE A 359 -12.88 -4.80 -13.74
C ILE A 359 -11.56 -5.18 -14.43
N VAL A 360 -10.43 -4.66 -13.95
CA VAL A 360 -9.09 -4.87 -14.54
C VAL A 360 -8.58 -6.29 -14.34
N PHE A 361 -8.94 -6.94 -13.23
CA PHE A 361 -8.58 -8.32 -12.91
C PHE A 361 -9.82 -9.25 -12.87
N LYS A 362 -10.85 -8.94 -13.67
CA LYS A 362 -12.08 -9.72 -13.73
C LYS A 362 -11.86 -11.21 -14.04
N GLU A 363 -10.81 -11.57 -14.78
CA GLU A 363 -10.48 -12.96 -15.10
C GLU A 363 -10.06 -13.81 -13.89
N ILE A 364 -9.73 -13.21 -12.74
CA ILE A 364 -9.62 -13.91 -11.44
C ILE A 364 -10.82 -13.61 -10.52
N PHE A 365 -11.38 -12.40 -10.54
CA PHE A 365 -12.51 -12.06 -9.67
C PHE A 365 -13.83 -12.74 -10.07
N ASP A 366 -14.23 -12.74 -11.34
CA ASP A 366 -15.52 -13.30 -11.77
C ASP A 366 -15.64 -14.80 -11.46
N PRO A 367 -14.65 -15.68 -11.74
CA PRO A 367 -14.74 -17.09 -11.38
C PRO A 367 -14.77 -17.33 -9.86
N ILE A 368 -14.12 -16.47 -9.06
CA ILE A 368 -14.15 -16.54 -7.60
C ILE A 368 -15.51 -16.11 -7.05
N ILE A 369 -16.08 -15.02 -7.59
CA ILE A 369 -17.40 -14.50 -7.23
C ILE A 369 -18.49 -15.52 -7.61
N GLU A 370 -18.41 -16.10 -8.80
CA GLU A 370 -19.33 -17.15 -9.27
C GLU A 370 -19.21 -18.41 -8.40
N CYS A 371 -17.99 -18.85 -8.06
CA CYS A 371 -17.78 -20.03 -7.22
C CYS A 371 -18.21 -19.84 -5.74
N TYR A 372 -18.16 -18.62 -5.20
CA TYR A 372 -18.52 -18.34 -3.81
C TYR A 372 -20.00 -17.97 -3.64
N HIS A 373 -20.51 -17.06 -4.49
CA HIS A 373 -21.87 -16.51 -4.39
C HIS A 373 -22.89 -17.16 -5.34
N GLN A 374 -22.46 -18.02 -6.27
CA GLN A 374 -23.29 -18.54 -7.37
C GLN A 374 -23.79 -17.40 -8.31
N PHE A 375 -22.99 -16.34 -8.41
CA PHE A 375 -23.30 -15.10 -9.12
C PHE A 375 -22.39 -14.94 -10.34
N GLY A 376 -22.94 -15.16 -11.53
CA GLY A 376 -22.16 -15.25 -12.76
C GLY A 376 -21.68 -13.90 -13.34
N PRO A 377 -20.90 -13.92 -14.44
CA PRO A 377 -20.42 -12.71 -15.11
C PRO A 377 -21.54 -11.83 -15.67
N ASN A 378 -22.66 -12.43 -16.08
CA ASN A 378 -23.82 -11.72 -16.66
C ASN A 378 -24.90 -11.37 -15.62
N SER A 379 -24.79 -11.86 -14.38
CA SER A 379 -25.70 -11.53 -13.28
C SER A 379 -25.53 -10.07 -12.86
N ARG A 380 -26.60 -9.46 -12.31
CA ARG A 380 -26.57 -8.12 -11.70
C ARG A 380 -27.20 -8.16 -10.32
N GLN A 381 -26.64 -7.39 -9.39
CA GLN A 381 -27.22 -7.17 -8.07
C GLN A 381 -28.54 -6.39 -8.23
N PRO A 382 -29.63 -6.76 -7.54
CA PRO A 382 -30.86 -5.96 -7.54
C PRO A 382 -30.64 -4.54 -7.00
N ALA A 383 -31.68 -3.70 -7.15
CA ALA A 383 -31.72 -2.40 -6.49
C ALA A 383 -31.54 -2.56 -4.96
N PHE A 384 -31.00 -1.52 -4.32
CA PHE A 384 -30.87 -1.46 -2.87
C PHE A 384 -32.28 -1.44 -2.23
N ASP A 385 -32.60 -2.44 -1.42
CA ASP A 385 -33.85 -2.50 -0.67
C ASP A 385 -33.67 -3.22 0.68
N LEU A 386 -33.72 -2.43 1.75
CA LEU A 386 -33.74 -2.92 3.15
C LEU A 386 -35.15 -3.30 3.63
N GLY A 387 -36.19 -3.14 2.80
CA GLY A 387 -37.55 -3.58 3.09
C GLY A 387 -38.23 -2.77 4.20
N LEU A 388 -38.06 -1.44 4.21
CA LEU A 388 -38.66 -0.53 5.19
C LEU A 388 -40.19 -0.74 5.32
N ASN A 389 -40.87 -0.91 4.19
CA ASN A 389 -42.32 -1.16 4.11
C ASN A 389 -42.70 -2.63 4.39
N ARG A 390 -41.73 -3.49 4.72
CA ARG A 390 -41.85 -4.95 4.88
C ARG A 390 -41.37 -5.44 6.26
N LEU A 391 -41.01 -4.51 7.16
CA LEU A 391 -40.58 -4.83 8.52
C LEU A 391 -41.63 -5.61 9.34
N ASP A 392 -42.90 -5.53 8.97
CA ASP A 392 -43.99 -6.33 9.55
C ASP A 392 -43.95 -7.83 9.18
N GLU A 393 -43.22 -8.23 8.12
CA GLU A 393 -42.96 -9.66 7.81
C GLU A 393 -41.94 -10.31 8.78
N LEU A 394 -41.31 -9.51 9.64
CA LEU A 394 -40.34 -9.94 10.65
C LEU A 394 -40.95 -9.79 12.04
N CYS A 395 -41.22 -10.91 12.71
CA CYS A 395 -41.63 -10.93 14.11
C CYS A 395 -40.42 -11.12 15.04
N THR A 396 -40.67 -11.18 16.35
CA THR A 396 -39.69 -11.70 17.31
C THR A 396 -39.57 -13.20 17.13
N LEU A 397 -38.41 -13.67 16.65
CA LEU A 397 -38.05 -15.07 16.75
C LEU A 397 -37.87 -15.42 18.23
N ASP A 398 -38.35 -16.59 18.64
CA ASP A 398 -38.20 -17.09 20.02
C ASP A 398 -38.60 -16.06 21.10
N SER A 399 -39.88 -15.67 21.11
CA SER A 399 -40.46 -14.79 22.14
C SER A 399 -40.32 -15.35 23.57
N GLU A 400 -40.12 -16.66 23.73
CA GLU A 400 -39.84 -17.35 25.00
C GLU A 400 -38.38 -17.18 25.46
N ARG A 401 -37.47 -16.75 24.57
CA ARG A 401 -36.01 -16.64 24.79
C ARG A 401 -35.36 -17.95 25.24
N LYS A 402 -35.86 -19.09 24.76
CA LYS A 402 -35.39 -20.43 25.13
C LYS A 402 -34.16 -20.88 24.33
N TYR A 403 -34.01 -20.40 23.09
CA TYR A 403 -32.99 -20.83 22.13
C TYR A 403 -32.07 -19.67 21.69
N ILE A 404 -32.63 -18.49 21.38
CA ILE A 404 -31.88 -17.34 20.86
C ILE A 404 -31.38 -16.46 22.02
N GLN A 405 -30.07 -16.28 22.08
CA GLN A 405 -29.40 -15.42 23.06
C GLN A 405 -29.26 -13.98 22.57
N SER A 406 -28.95 -13.79 21.28
CA SER A 406 -28.81 -12.48 20.66
C SER A 406 -29.00 -12.53 19.15
N THR A 407 -29.37 -11.37 18.59
CA THR A 407 -29.52 -11.12 17.16
C THR A 407 -28.58 -9.98 16.76
N ARG A 408 -27.94 -10.10 15.60
CA ARG A 408 -26.96 -9.14 15.11
C ARG A 408 -26.99 -9.05 13.58
N ILE A 409 -27.17 -7.84 13.04
CA ILE A 409 -27.09 -7.58 11.60
C ILE A 409 -25.94 -6.60 11.36
N ARG A 410 -24.99 -6.98 10.49
CA ARG A 410 -23.92 -6.08 10.02
C ARG A 410 -23.97 -5.87 8.52
N CYS A 411 -23.49 -4.72 8.07
CA CYS A 411 -23.14 -4.44 6.68
C CYS A 411 -21.78 -3.72 6.61
N ALA A 412 -21.01 -3.98 5.57
CA ALA A 412 -19.87 -3.15 5.16
C ALA A 412 -20.31 -2.02 4.22
N ARG A 413 -19.66 -0.86 4.30
CA ARG A 413 -19.78 0.26 3.36
C ARG A 413 -18.43 0.91 3.12
N THR A 414 -18.14 1.20 1.86
CA THR A 414 -16.93 1.88 1.39
C THR A 414 -17.29 3.29 0.93
N LEU A 415 -16.53 4.31 1.34
CA LEU A 415 -16.76 5.69 0.88
C LEU A 415 -16.34 5.85 -0.60
N ALA A 416 -17.21 6.47 -1.39
CA ALA A 416 -16.92 6.79 -2.79
C ALA A 416 -15.76 7.80 -2.91
N GLY A 417 -14.94 7.65 -3.94
CA GLY A 417 -13.75 8.49 -4.17
C GLY A 417 -12.50 8.09 -3.38
N TYR A 418 -12.57 7.09 -2.49
CA TYR A 418 -11.41 6.52 -1.81
C TYR A 418 -11.13 5.09 -2.30
N PRO A 419 -9.85 4.69 -2.47
CA PRO A 419 -9.48 3.30 -2.69
C PRO A 419 -9.60 2.50 -1.39
N PHE A 420 -9.52 1.17 -1.47
CA PHE A 420 -9.47 0.33 -0.28
C PHE A 420 -8.13 0.46 0.46
N ASN A 421 -8.09 -0.12 1.67
CA ASN A 421 -6.98 -0.06 2.62
C ASN A 421 -5.53 -0.23 2.05
N PRO A 422 -5.23 -1.08 1.03
CA PRO A 422 -3.85 -1.28 0.57
C PRO A 422 -3.24 -0.05 -0.10
N LEU A 423 -4.05 0.74 -0.83
CA LEU A 423 -3.61 1.96 -1.51
C LEU A 423 -3.87 3.23 -0.70
N LEU A 424 -4.74 3.15 0.32
CA LEU A 424 -5.12 4.29 1.14
C LEU A 424 -3.89 4.89 1.85
N THR A 425 -3.74 6.21 1.76
CA THR A 425 -2.61 6.95 2.30
C THR A 425 -2.79 7.28 3.78
N GLU A 426 -1.70 7.61 4.48
CA GLU A 426 -1.75 8.03 5.88
C GLU A 426 -2.74 9.19 6.12
N ALA A 427 -2.78 10.16 5.20
CA ALA A 427 -3.76 11.25 5.20
C ALA A 427 -5.18 10.73 4.91
N GLY A 428 -5.37 9.84 3.93
CA GLY A 428 -6.67 9.28 3.59
C GLY A 428 -7.34 8.54 4.76
N TYR A 429 -6.58 7.80 5.56
CA TYR A 429 -7.08 7.19 6.80
C TYR A 429 -7.66 8.23 7.78
N VAL A 430 -7.01 9.40 7.92
CA VAL A 430 -7.46 10.50 8.80
C VAL A 430 -8.62 11.28 8.19
N GLU A 431 -8.65 11.48 6.86
CA GLU A 431 -9.77 12.10 6.16
C GLU A 431 -11.07 11.29 6.30
N ILE A 432 -10.99 9.97 6.08
CA ILE A 432 -12.12 9.06 6.27
C ILE A 432 -12.56 9.08 7.73
N GLU A 433 -11.61 9.00 8.67
CA GLU A 433 -11.92 9.05 10.10
C GLU A 433 -12.68 10.33 10.47
N ASN A 434 -12.25 11.49 9.99
CA ASN A 434 -12.89 12.77 10.29
C ASN A 434 -14.27 12.91 9.63
N LYS A 435 -14.40 12.56 8.34
CA LYS A 435 -15.71 12.54 7.65
C LYS A 435 -16.71 11.64 8.36
N VAL A 436 -16.27 10.48 8.85
CA VAL A 436 -17.12 9.57 9.62
C VAL A 436 -17.43 10.13 11.01
N LYS A 437 -16.47 10.73 11.74
CA LYS A 437 -16.76 11.43 13.01
C LYS A 437 -17.83 12.51 12.84
N ASP A 438 -17.73 13.34 11.80
CA ASP A 438 -18.69 14.42 11.55
C ASP A 438 -20.09 13.87 11.27
N ALA A 439 -20.20 12.79 10.49
CA ALA A 439 -21.47 12.09 10.25
C ALA A 439 -22.03 11.38 11.49
N LEU A 440 -21.18 10.85 12.37
CA LEU A 440 -21.57 10.25 13.64
C LEU A 440 -22.05 11.28 14.66
N ASN A 441 -21.42 12.47 14.70
CA ASN A 441 -21.80 13.58 15.55
C ASN A 441 -23.19 14.16 15.18
N ALA A 442 -23.64 13.95 13.93
CA ALA A 442 -24.97 14.32 13.45
C ALA A 442 -26.10 13.34 13.86
N LEU A 443 -25.77 12.20 14.49
CA LEU A 443 -26.77 11.23 14.96
C LEU A 443 -27.51 11.76 16.21
N ALA A 444 -28.63 12.45 15.96
CA ALA A 444 -29.45 13.09 17.00
C ALA A 444 -30.48 12.16 17.67
N GLU A 445 -30.84 11.04 17.04
CA GLU A 445 -31.77 10.03 17.59
C GLU A 445 -31.15 9.34 18.81
N ASP A 446 -31.85 9.28 19.95
CA ASP A 446 -31.24 8.89 21.23
C ASP A 446 -30.75 7.42 21.27
N ASP A 447 -31.39 6.53 20.50
CA ASP A 447 -30.97 5.12 20.37
C ASP A 447 -29.83 4.91 19.35
N LEU A 448 -29.49 5.91 18.53
CA LEU A 448 -28.34 5.89 17.62
C LEU A 448 -27.17 6.73 18.15
N ARG A 449 -27.45 7.76 18.95
CA ARG A 449 -26.49 8.69 19.53
C ARG A 449 -25.49 7.97 20.45
N GLY A 450 -24.22 8.33 20.31
CA GLY A 450 -23.13 7.56 20.89
C GLY A 450 -21.84 8.34 21.05
N THR A 451 -20.74 7.60 21.22
CA THR A 451 -19.39 8.16 21.33
C THR A 451 -18.45 7.42 20.40
N TYR A 452 -17.62 8.17 19.68
CA TYR A 452 -16.54 7.63 18.86
C TYR A 452 -15.24 7.56 19.69
N TYR A 453 -14.62 6.39 19.70
CA TYR A 453 -13.37 6.10 20.39
C TYR A 453 -12.28 5.81 19.35
N PRO A 454 -11.33 6.74 19.09
CA PRO A 454 -10.18 6.46 18.24
C PRO A 454 -9.29 5.41 18.91
N LEU A 455 -8.71 4.49 18.12
CA LEU A 455 -7.69 3.57 18.64
C LEU A 455 -6.40 4.32 19.00
N LYS A 456 -6.03 5.34 18.19
CA LYS A 456 -4.89 6.22 18.47
C LYS A 456 -5.17 7.08 19.72
N GLY A 457 -4.54 6.71 20.84
CA GLY A 457 -4.71 7.37 22.13
C GLY A 457 -5.74 6.70 23.06
N MET A 458 -6.30 5.54 22.68
CA MET A 458 -7.16 4.74 23.56
C MET A 458 -6.36 4.27 24.80
N THR A 459 -6.94 4.41 25.99
CA THR A 459 -6.34 3.86 27.21
C THR A 459 -6.50 2.35 27.26
N ALA A 460 -5.55 1.65 27.87
CA ALA A 460 -5.62 0.19 28.03
C ALA A 460 -6.88 -0.27 28.79
N GLU A 461 -7.43 0.55 29.69
CA GLU A 461 -8.69 0.29 30.39
C GLU A 461 -9.89 0.28 29.43
N VAL A 462 -10.01 1.29 28.56
CA VAL A 462 -11.07 1.39 27.55
C VAL A 462 -10.90 0.27 26.52
N GLN A 463 -9.67 -0.01 26.09
CA GLN A 463 -9.35 -1.09 25.17
C GLN A 463 -9.75 -2.46 25.75
N ASN A 464 -9.34 -2.78 26.98
CA ASN A 464 -9.68 -4.03 27.66
C ASN A 464 -11.19 -4.16 27.90
N LYS A 465 -11.89 -3.06 28.18
CA LYS A 465 -13.35 -3.04 28.32
C LYS A 465 -14.03 -3.38 26.98
N LEU A 466 -13.64 -2.72 25.89
CA LEU A 466 -14.20 -2.98 24.55
C LEU A 466 -13.85 -4.38 24.01
N ILE A 467 -12.70 -4.95 24.41
CA ILE A 467 -12.35 -6.36 24.13
C ILE A 467 -13.24 -7.31 24.94
N LYS A 468 -13.42 -7.07 26.24
CA LYS A 468 -14.28 -7.90 27.11
C LYS A 468 -15.77 -7.82 26.72
N ASP A 469 -16.21 -6.68 26.22
CA ASP A 469 -17.55 -6.48 25.64
C ASP A 469 -17.70 -7.14 24.24
N HIS A 470 -16.66 -7.78 23.69
CA HIS A 470 -16.60 -8.37 22.35
C HIS A 470 -16.85 -7.37 21.19
N PHE A 471 -16.63 -6.07 21.42
CA PHE A 471 -16.88 -5.01 20.43
C PHE A 471 -15.63 -4.57 19.69
N LEU A 472 -14.44 -4.65 20.29
CA LEU A 472 -13.20 -4.26 19.62
C LEU A 472 -12.78 -5.32 18.60
N PHE A 473 -12.52 -4.87 17.37
CA PHE A 473 -11.85 -5.70 16.37
C PHE A 473 -10.40 -5.98 16.78
N LYS A 474 -9.90 -7.17 16.45
CA LYS A 474 -8.56 -7.63 16.85
C LYS A 474 -7.49 -6.96 15.99
N GLU A 475 -6.39 -6.54 16.61
CA GLU A 475 -5.20 -6.11 15.86
C GLU A 475 -4.52 -7.32 15.20
N GLY A 476 -4.05 -7.12 13.97
CA GLY A 476 -3.07 -8.01 13.34
C GLY A 476 -3.61 -9.33 12.77
N ASP A 477 -4.78 -9.30 12.11
CA ASP A 477 -5.19 -10.41 11.26
C ASP A 477 -4.13 -10.70 10.17
N ARG A 478 -3.72 -11.96 10.03
CA ARG A 478 -2.59 -12.36 9.15
C ARG A 478 -2.91 -12.26 7.65
N PHE A 479 -4.18 -12.28 7.28
CA PHE A 479 -4.62 -12.10 5.89
C PHE A 479 -4.65 -10.61 5.57
N LEU A 480 -5.28 -9.79 6.41
CA LEU A 480 -5.31 -8.32 6.26
C LEU A 480 -3.90 -7.70 6.30
N GLN A 481 -2.99 -8.20 7.14
CA GLN A 481 -1.59 -7.80 7.13
C GLN A 481 -0.89 -8.16 5.80
N ALA A 482 -1.05 -9.39 5.31
CA ALA A 482 -0.47 -9.83 4.04
C ALA A 482 -1.10 -9.14 2.82
N ALA A 483 -2.33 -8.64 2.93
CA ALA A 483 -3.02 -7.84 1.93
C ALA A 483 -2.62 -6.35 1.95
N ASN A 484 -1.65 -5.93 2.79
CA ASN A 484 -1.29 -4.54 3.06
C ASN A 484 -2.46 -3.66 3.62
N ALA A 485 -3.53 -4.26 4.16
CA ALA A 485 -4.66 -3.50 4.70
C ALA A 485 -4.39 -2.88 6.08
N CYS A 486 -3.48 -3.45 6.87
CA CYS A 486 -3.11 -2.93 8.20
C CYS A 486 -2.08 -1.78 8.16
N ARG A 487 -1.89 -1.08 7.03
CA ARG A 487 -0.93 0.03 6.91
C ARG A 487 -1.27 1.19 7.85
N PHE A 488 -0.23 1.82 8.40
CA PHE A 488 -0.30 2.97 9.32
C PHE A 488 -1.08 2.72 10.63
N TRP A 489 -1.28 1.47 11.04
CA TRP A 489 -1.99 1.14 12.28
C TRP A 489 -1.37 1.82 13.52
N PRO A 490 -2.17 2.36 14.47
CA PRO A 490 -3.64 2.40 14.53
C PRO A 490 -4.24 3.72 14.00
N LEU A 491 -3.55 4.46 13.13
CA LEU A 491 -4.02 5.76 12.64
C LEU A 491 -5.31 5.63 11.80
N GLY A 492 -6.26 6.55 12.04
CA GLY A 492 -7.55 6.61 11.35
C GLY A 492 -8.52 5.50 11.73
N ARG A 493 -8.16 4.61 12.67
CA ARG A 493 -9.02 3.52 13.15
C ARG A 493 -9.72 3.92 14.45
N GLY A 494 -10.93 3.40 14.61
CA GLY A 494 -11.67 3.52 15.86
C GLY A 494 -13.00 2.80 15.81
N ILE A 495 -13.75 2.96 16.90
CA ILE A 495 -15.06 2.35 17.10
C ILE A 495 -16.02 3.39 17.66
N PHE A 496 -17.18 3.51 17.02
CA PHE A 496 -18.35 4.16 17.59
C PHE A 496 -19.27 3.13 18.21
N HIS A 497 -19.91 3.47 19.33
CA HIS A 497 -21.12 2.80 19.76
C HIS A 497 -22.10 3.78 20.40
N ASN A 498 -23.39 3.49 20.27
CA ASN A 498 -24.45 4.18 21.01
C ASN A 498 -24.34 3.89 22.53
N LYS A 499 -25.09 4.65 23.33
CA LYS A 499 -25.11 4.52 24.81
C LYS A 499 -25.38 3.09 25.28
N ASP A 500 -26.37 2.44 24.67
CA ASP A 500 -26.86 1.12 25.09
C ASP A 500 -26.11 -0.06 24.42
N LYS A 501 -25.09 0.24 23.60
CA LYS A 501 -24.24 -0.72 22.87
C LYS A 501 -25.02 -1.66 21.91
N THR A 502 -26.15 -1.19 21.41
CA THR A 502 -27.03 -1.88 20.45
C THR A 502 -26.85 -1.42 18.99
N PHE A 503 -26.06 -0.37 18.76
CA PHE A 503 -25.64 0.13 17.45
C PHE A 503 -24.14 0.51 17.52
N LEU A 504 -23.32 -0.07 16.65
CA LEU A 504 -21.86 0.08 16.64
C LEU A 504 -21.33 0.25 15.21
N ILE A 505 -20.24 1.01 15.05
CA ILE A 505 -19.57 1.20 13.76
C ILE A 505 -18.07 1.09 13.95
N TRP A 506 -17.43 0.15 13.26
CA TRP A 506 -15.97 0.10 13.14
C TRP A 506 -15.52 0.94 11.95
N VAL A 507 -14.42 1.68 12.11
CA VAL A 507 -13.88 2.59 11.10
C VAL A 507 -12.48 2.15 10.68
N ASN A 508 -12.27 1.99 9.37
CA ASN A 508 -11.00 1.61 8.72
C ASN A 508 -10.40 0.26 9.18
N GLU A 509 -11.25 -0.76 9.38
CA GLU A 509 -10.83 -2.14 9.67
C GLU A 509 -10.62 -2.94 8.35
N GLU A 510 -11.49 -3.90 8.03
CA GLU A 510 -11.45 -4.62 6.75
C GLU A 510 -11.96 -3.75 5.60
N ASP A 511 -13.04 -3.00 5.88
CA ASP A 511 -13.69 -2.01 5.02
C ASP A 511 -13.69 -0.63 5.72
N HIS A 512 -14.03 0.45 5.01
CA HIS A 512 -13.98 1.82 5.57
C HIS A 512 -14.97 2.01 6.73
N LEU A 513 -16.20 1.49 6.58
CA LEU A 513 -17.19 1.38 7.64
C LEU A 513 -17.72 -0.05 7.73
N ARG A 514 -17.75 -0.62 8.93
CA ARG A 514 -18.52 -1.85 9.25
C ARG A 514 -19.58 -1.48 10.28
N ILE A 515 -20.80 -1.31 9.80
CA ILE A 515 -21.97 -0.84 10.56
C ILE A 515 -22.71 -2.06 11.11
N ILE A 516 -23.08 -2.02 12.39
CA ILE A 516 -23.56 -3.16 13.17
C ILE A 516 -24.76 -2.71 14.02
N SER A 517 -25.87 -3.43 13.92
CA SER A 517 -26.97 -3.37 14.89
C SER A 517 -27.07 -4.72 15.59
N MET A 518 -27.31 -4.72 16.90
CA MET A 518 -27.47 -5.95 17.69
C MET A 518 -28.26 -5.74 18.99
N GLU A 519 -28.91 -6.77 19.49
CA GLU A 519 -29.54 -6.83 20.83
C GLU A 519 -29.68 -8.28 21.33
N THR A 520 -30.12 -8.47 22.57
CA THR A 520 -30.37 -9.80 23.16
C THR A 520 -31.78 -10.32 22.82
N GLY A 521 -31.89 -11.64 22.65
CA GLY A 521 -33.09 -12.31 22.10
C GLY A 521 -33.21 -12.22 20.56
N GLY A 522 -34.35 -12.67 20.04
CA GLY A 522 -34.61 -12.87 18.60
C GLY A 522 -35.39 -11.77 17.87
N ASN A 523 -35.36 -10.52 18.35
CA ASN A 523 -36.12 -9.41 17.75
C ASN A 523 -35.44 -8.85 16.47
N VAL A 524 -35.48 -9.62 15.39
CA VAL A 524 -34.85 -9.27 14.10
C VAL A 524 -35.37 -7.94 13.56
N ARG A 525 -36.65 -7.62 13.79
CA ARG A 525 -37.29 -6.37 13.33
C ARG A 525 -36.62 -5.12 13.92
N ALA A 526 -36.47 -5.03 15.25
CA ALA A 526 -35.87 -3.84 15.86
C ALA A 526 -34.38 -3.70 15.54
N VAL A 527 -33.67 -4.83 15.41
CA VAL A 527 -32.27 -4.83 14.96
C VAL A 527 -32.16 -4.27 13.53
N LEU A 528 -33.04 -4.68 12.61
CA LEU A 528 -33.06 -4.19 11.24
C LEU A 528 -33.51 -2.74 11.13
N ASP A 529 -34.58 -2.33 11.82
CA ASP A 529 -35.04 -0.93 11.88
C ASP A 529 -33.93 0.03 12.30
N ARG A 530 -33.24 -0.29 13.41
CA ARG A 530 -32.14 0.52 13.93
C ARG A 530 -30.95 0.57 12.95
N LEU A 531 -30.71 -0.50 12.19
CA LEU A 531 -29.72 -0.50 11.12
C LEU A 531 -30.16 0.37 9.92
N ILE A 532 -31.44 0.35 9.54
CA ILE A 532 -31.99 1.17 8.46
C ILE A 532 -31.87 2.66 8.81
N ARG A 533 -32.33 3.08 9.99
CA ARG A 533 -32.25 4.48 10.43
C ARG A 533 -30.79 4.95 10.50
N GLY A 534 -29.90 4.13 11.07
CA GLY A 534 -28.46 4.40 11.06
C GLY A 534 -27.86 4.57 9.65
N LEU A 535 -28.24 3.70 8.70
CA LEU A 535 -27.79 3.77 7.31
C LEU A 535 -28.34 4.99 6.55
N ASP A 536 -29.61 5.34 6.76
CA ASP A 536 -30.26 6.51 6.18
C ASP A 536 -29.54 7.80 6.61
N LYS A 537 -29.36 8.01 7.92
CA LYS A 537 -28.70 9.23 8.43
C LYS A 537 -27.26 9.33 7.94
N LEU A 538 -26.49 8.24 7.96
CA LEU A 538 -25.13 8.24 7.41
C LEU A 538 -25.13 8.50 5.90
N GLY A 539 -26.08 7.95 5.15
CA GLY A 539 -26.22 8.15 3.70
C GLY A 539 -26.51 9.59 3.27
N THR A 540 -27.09 10.43 4.15
CA THR A 540 -27.28 11.87 3.86
C THR A 540 -25.98 12.68 3.93
N LEU A 541 -24.93 12.15 4.57
CA LEU A 541 -23.64 12.84 4.78
C LEU A 541 -22.44 12.12 4.13
N LEU A 542 -22.57 10.83 3.83
CA LEU A 542 -21.51 9.96 3.32
C LEU A 542 -21.95 9.25 2.02
N THR A 543 -21.35 9.64 0.89
CA THR A 543 -21.55 8.93 -0.39
C THR A 543 -20.85 7.57 -0.34
N PHE A 544 -21.62 6.48 -0.43
CA PHE A 544 -21.09 5.12 -0.45
C PHE A 544 -20.89 4.58 -1.87
N ALA A 545 -19.87 3.76 -2.08
CA ALA A 545 -19.52 3.14 -3.36
C ALA A 545 -20.43 1.92 -3.66
N ARG A 546 -21.22 2.02 -4.73
CA ARG A 546 -22.04 0.95 -5.29
C ARG A 546 -21.78 0.80 -6.80
N ASP A 547 -21.63 -0.43 -7.25
CA ASP A 547 -21.57 -0.82 -8.66
C ASP A 547 -22.90 -1.45 -9.12
N ASP A 548 -23.24 -1.27 -10.40
CA ASP A 548 -24.49 -1.75 -11.00
C ASP A 548 -24.58 -3.26 -11.20
N ARG A 549 -23.44 -3.96 -11.20
CA ARG A 549 -23.37 -5.42 -11.24
C ARG A 549 -23.10 -5.99 -9.85
N LEU A 550 -22.08 -5.49 -9.16
CA LEU A 550 -21.55 -6.08 -7.92
C LEU A 550 -22.22 -5.57 -6.64
N GLY A 551 -23.08 -4.54 -6.72
CA GLY A 551 -23.69 -3.94 -5.53
C GLY A 551 -22.72 -3.08 -4.74
N TRP A 552 -22.88 -3.05 -3.42
CA TRP A 552 -21.99 -2.31 -2.53
C TRP A 552 -20.58 -2.90 -2.57
N LEU A 553 -19.59 -2.03 -2.77
CA LEU A 553 -18.21 -2.47 -2.97
C LEU A 553 -17.48 -2.64 -1.64
N SER A 554 -16.81 -3.78 -1.48
CA SER A 554 -16.05 -4.19 -0.30
C SER A 554 -14.64 -4.65 -0.67
N PHE A 555 -13.74 -4.60 0.30
CA PHE A 555 -12.33 -4.97 0.14
C PHE A 555 -12.15 -6.47 -0.18
N CYS A 556 -12.90 -7.32 0.50
CA CYS A 556 -12.98 -8.76 0.22
C CYS A 556 -14.14 -9.05 -0.75
N PRO A 557 -13.97 -9.90 -1.79
CA PRO A 557 -15.06 -10.30 -2.69
C PRO A 557 -16.21 -11.04 -1.98
N THR A 558 -16.00 -11.60 -0.77
CA THR A 558 -17.07 -12.25 0.00
C THR A 558 -18.11 -11.27 0.53
N ASN A 559 -17.75 -10.00 0.71
CA ASN A 559 -18.62 -8.99 1.32
C ASN A 559 -19.39 -8.16 0.27
N LEU A 560 -19.34 -8.52 -1.02
CA LEU A 560 -20.05 -7.82 -2.11
C LEU A 560 -21.57 -8.00 -2.06
N GLY A 561 -22.28 -7.32 -2.97
CA GLY A 561 -23.74 -7.38 -3.12
C GLY A 561 -24.43 -6.46 -2.12
N THR A 562 -25.16 -7.05 -1.18
CA THR A 562 -25.79 -6.37 -0.04
C THR A 562 -24.78 -5.92 1.03
N THR A 563 -23.65 -6.63 1.08
CA THR A 563 -22.71 -6.74 2.21
C THR A 563 -23.30 -7.26 3.53
N ILE A 564 -24.57 -7.69 3.55
CA ILE A 564 -25.25 -8.05 4.80
C ILE A 564 -24.80 -9.42 5.31
N ARG A 565 -24.49 -9.44 6.61
CA ARG A 565 -24.50 -10.65 7.43
C ARG A 565 -25.44 -10.41 8.62
N ALA A 566 -26.66 -10.91 8.50
CA ALA A 566 -27.60 -11.11 9.58
C ALA A 566 -27.27 -12.45 10.27
N SER A 567 -27.19 -12.46 11.60
CA SER A 567 -26.94 -13.69 12.37
C SER A 567 -27.60 -13.68 13.75
N VAL A 568 -27.73 -14.88 14.31
CA VAL A 568 -28.19 -15.13 15.68
C VAL A 568 -27.18 -16.00 16.42
N HIS A 569 -27.01 -15.75 17.71
CA HIS A 569 -26.41 -16.72 18.62
C HIS A 569 -27.53 -17.59 19.18
N ILE A 570 -27.56 -18.85 18.79
CA ILE A 570 -28.66 -19.77 19.09
C ILE A 570 -28.15 -21.11 19.63
N LYS A 571 -28.90 -21.69 20.57
CA LYS A 571 -28.65 -23.01 21.16
C LYS A 571 -29.79 -23.96 20.80
N LEU A 572 -29.48 -25.01 20.04
CA LEU A 572 -30.42 -26.02 19.53
C LEU A 572 -29.87 -27.42 19.84
N PRO A 573 -29.97 -27.91 21.10
CA PRO A 573 -29.23 -29.09 21.56
C PRO A 573 -29.55 -30.38 20.78
N LEU A 574 -30.79 -30.59 20.34
CA LEU A 574 -31.20 -31.79 19.61
C LEU A 574 -30.82 -31.70 18.13
N MET A 575 -31.06 -30.56 17.48
CA MET A 575 -30.68 -30.33 16.09
C MET A 575 -29.17 -30.29 15.89
N SER A 576 -28.40 -29.67 16.79
CA SER A 576 -26.94 -29.58 16.65
C SER A 576 -26.23 -30.92 16.90
N ALA A 577 -26.86 -31.86 17.59
CA ALA A 577 -26.36 -33.21 17.77
C ALA A 577 -26.49 -34.10 16.51
N ARG A 578 -27.27 -33.67 15.50
CA ARG A 578 -27.44 -34.42 14.25
C ARG A 578 -26.23 -34.27 13.33
N THR A 579 -25.84 -35.37 12.69
CA THR A 579 -24.75 -35.39 11.70
C THR A 579 -25.05 -34.54 10.46
N ASP A 580 -26.33 -34.37 10.10
CA ASP A 580 -26.79 -33.60 8.94
C ASP A 580 -27.00 -32.10 9.22
N PHE A 581 -26.84 -31.63 10.47
CA PHE A 581 -27.14 -30.25 10.89
C PHE A 581 -26.53 -29.18 9.96
N LYS A 582 -25.25 -29.30 9.63
CA LYS A 582 -24.54 -28.36 8.74
C LYS A 582 -25.04 -28.42 7.29
N GLU A 583 -25.51 -29.58 6.84
CA GLU A 583 -26.06 -29.75 5.49
C GLU A 583 -27.49 -29.20 5.40
N THR A 584 -28.31 -29.43 6.43
CA THR A 584 -29.65 -28.85 6.58
C THR A 584 -29.60 -27.33 6.59
N CYS A 585 -28.73 -26.73 7.41
CA CYS A 585 -28.47 -25.29 7.37
C CYS A 585 -28.04 -24.81 5.97
N LYS A 586 -27.13 -25.52 5.30
CA LYS A 586 -26.67 -25.16 3.93
C LYS A 586 -27.80 -25.23 2.89
N LYS A 587 -28.70 -26.21 2.97
CA LYS A 587 -29.90 -26.31 2.12
C LYS A 587 -30.85 -25.13 2.31
N MET A 588 -30.84 -24.53 3.49
CA MET A 588 -31.62 -23.34 3.86
C MET A 588 -30.85 -22.02 3.62
N ASN A 589 -29.76 -22.05 2.84
CA ASN A 589 -28.85 -20.92 2.57
C ASN A 589 -28.16 -20.33 3.82
N LEU A 590 -28.11 -21.07 4.94
CA LEU A 590 -27.46 -20.65 6.18
C LEU A 590 -26.01 -21.14 6.27
N GLN A 591 -25.15 -20.32 6.89
CA GLN A 591 -23.81 -20.67 7.32
C GLN A 591 -23.75 -20.75 8.85
N VAL A 592 -23.19 -21.84 9.38
CA VAL A 592 -22.97 -22.09 10.82
C VAL A 592 -21.52 -21.79 11.18
N ARG A 593 -21.30 -21.04 12.28
CA ARG A 593 -19.98 -20.74 12.87
C ARG A 593 -19.99 -20.94 14.39
N GLY A 594 -18.81 -20.97 15.01
CA GLY A 594 -18.66 -20.84 16.47
C GLY A 594 -18.84 -19.40 16.96
N ILE A 595 -18.95 -19.22 18.28
CA ILE A 595 -19.32 -17.94 18.92
C ILE A 595 -18.30 -16.83 18.63
N HIS A 596 -17.01 -17.16 18.56
CA HIS A 596 -15.92 -16.19 18.35
C HIS A 596 -15.68 -15.86 16.87
N GLY A 597 -16.58 -16.28 15.98
CA GLY A 597 -16.58 -15.96 14.54
C GLY A 597 -15.98 -17.06 13.66
N GLU A 598 -15.36 -16.65 12.55
CA GLU A 598 -14.80 -17.58 11.55
C GLU A 598 -13.69 -18.44 12.15
N HIS A 599 -13.69 -19.73 11.81
CA HIS A 599 -12.74 -20.74 12.32
C HIS A 599 -12.75 -20.96 13.86
N SER A 600 -13.78 -20.51 14.58
CA SER A 600 -13.98 -20.84 16.01
C SER A 600 -14.89 -22.05 16.23
N GLU A 601 -14.69 -22.75 17.34
CA GLU A 601 -15.55 -23.86 17.79
C GLU A 601 -16.79 -23.35 18.57
N SER A 602 -17.76 -24.24 18.78
CA SER A 602 -19.01 -23.94 19.48
C SER A 602 -18.90 -24.22 20.98
N GLU A 603 -18.64 -23.18 21.77
CA GLU A 603 -18.65 -23.28 23.24
C GLU A 603 -20.10 -23.47 23.76
N GLY A 604 -20.31 -24.33 24.75
CA GLY A 604 -21.61 -24.52 25.43
C GLY A 604 -22.80 -25.00 24.58
N GLY A 605 -22.56 -25.41 23.33
CA GLY A 605 -23.59 -25.79 22.35
C GLY A 605 -24.27 -24.59 21.67
N ILE A 606 -23.63 -23.42 21.63
CA ILE A 606 -24.15 -22.19 21.01
C ILE A 606 -23.46 -21.99 19.65
N TYR A 607 -24.24 -21.61 18.64
CA TYR A 607 -23.78 -21.40 17.26
C TYR A 607 -24.14 -20.00 16.75
N ASP A 608 -23.24 -19.40 15.98
CA ASP A 608 -23.47 -18.19 15.19
C ASP A 608 -24.00 -18.61 13.81
N ILE A 609 -25.34 -18.59 13.65
CA ILE A 609 -26.03 -18.97 12.41
C ILE A 609 -26.38 -17.71 11.63
N SER A 610 -25.95 -17.62 10.37
CA SER A 610 -26.11 -16.43 9.52
C SER A 610 -26.52 -16.75 8.09
N ASN A 611 -27.07 -15.77 7.35
CA ASN A 611 -27.22 -15.89 5.89
C ASN A 611 -25.85 -16.16 5.22
N SER A 612 -25.83 -17.11 4.27
CA SER A 612 -24.65 -17.42 3.46
C SER A 612 -24.60 -16.61 2.17
N ARG A 613 -25.76 -16.29 1.58
CA ARG A 613 -25.85 -15.50 0.34
C ARG A 613 -25.77 -14.01 0.64
N ARG A 614 -25.09 -13.25 -0.23
CA ARG A 614 -24.99 -11.78 -0.16
C ARG A 614 -25.18 -11.06 -1.50
N MET A 615 -24.94 -11.76 -2.61
CA MET A 615 -25.19 -11.29 -3.98
C MET A 615 -26.42 -11.97 -4.60
N GLY A 616 -27.02 -11.35 -5.61
CA GLY A 616 -28.18 -11.86 -6.35
C GLY A 616 -29.53 -11.69 -5.62
N ILE A 617 -29.52 -11.11 -4.43
CA ILE A 617 -30.67 -10.87 -3.55
C ILE A 617 -30.59 -9.45 -2.96
N THR A 618 -31.73 -8.89 -2.56
CA THR A 618 -31.81 -7.59 -1.85
C THR A 618 -31.32 -7.69 -0.40
N GLU A 619 -31.06 -6.55 0.22
CA GLU A 619 -30.71 -6.46 1.64
C GLU A 619 -31.79 -7.09 2.54
N PHE A 620 -33.07 -6.86 2.25
CA PHE A 620 -34.18 -7.47 2.99
C PHE A 620 -34.20 -8.99 2.83
N GLU A 621 -34.07 -9.51 1.59
CA GLU A 621 -34.05 -10.96 1.33
C GLU A 621 -32.89 -11.66 2.05
N ALA A 622 -31.72 -11.02 2.15
CA ALA A 622 -30.58 -11.54 2.91
C ALA A 622 -30.87 -11.66 4.42
N VAL A 623 -31.68 -10.76 5.01
CA VAL A 623 -32.17 -10.88 6.39
C VAL A 623 -33.27 -11.91 6.50
N LYS A 624 -34.18 -11.96 5.52
CA LYS A 624 -35.34 -12.87 5.47
C LYS A 624 -34.91 -14.34 5.36
N GLU A 625 -33.86 -14.65 4.58
CA GLU A 625 -33.23 -15.98 4.55
C GLU A 625 -32.76 -16.45 5.93
N MET A 626 -32.11 -15.56 6.70
CA MET A 626 -31.71 -15.87 8.07
C MET A 626 -32.94 -16.08 8.96
N TYR A 627 -33.93 -15.18 8.87
CA TYR A 627 -35.14 -15.20 9.68
C TYR A 627 -35.97 -16.48 9.48
N ASP A 628 -36.34 -16.80 8.24
CA ASP A 628 -37.17 -17.97 7.92
C ASP A 628 -36.39 -19.27 8.21
N GLY A 629 -35.08 -19.29 7.88
CA GLY A 629 -34.22 -20.43 8.16
C GLY A 629 -34.09 -20.73 9.65
N VAL A 630 -33.90 -19.71 10.49
CA VAL A 630 -33.84 -19.87 11.95
C VAL A 630 -35.21 -20.22 12.54
N SER A 631 -36.30 -19.67 12.00
CA SER A 631 -37.67 -20.00 12.42
C SER A 631 -37.98 -21.49 12.27
N GLU A 632 -37.66 -22.06 11.10
CA GLU A 632 -37.88 -23.48 10.82
C GLU A 632 -36.92 -24.39 11.63
N LEU A 633 -35.67 -23.97 11.88
CA LEU A 633 -34.75 -24.69 12.79
C LEU A 633 -35.28 -24.76 14.23
N ILE A 634 -35.88 -23.68 14.74
CA ILE A 634 -36.53 -23.67 16.07
C ILE A 634 -37.78 -24.56 16.08
N LYS A 635 -38.53 -24.61 14.99
CA LYS A 635 -39.68 -25.50 14.85
C LYS A 635 -39.25 -26.98 14.87
N MET A 636 -38.20 -27.35 14.12
CA MET A 636 -37.63 -28.70 14.15
C MET A 636 -37.14 -29.10 15.55
N GLU A 637 -36.45 -28.20 16.26
CA GLU A 637 -36.05 -28.42 17.66
C GLU A 637 -37.28 -28.65 18.57
N LYS A 638 -38.31 -27.79 18.49
CA LYS A 638 -39.57 -27.93 19.23
C LYS A 638 -40.39 -29.18 18.86
N GLU A 639 -40.15 -29.79 17.70
CA GLU A 639 -40.77 -31.06 17.27
C GLU A 639 -39.98 -32.26 17.82
N MET A 640 -38.64 -32.19 17.83
CA MET A 640 -37.78 -33.20 18.46
C MET A 640 -37.96 -33.25 19.98
N GLU A 641 -38.10 -32.10 20.64
CA GLU A 641 -38.38 -32.00 22.09
C GLU A 641 -39.74 -32.58 22.50
N LYS A 642 -40.73 -32.64 21.59
CA LYS A 642 -42.04 -33.28 21.84
C LYS A 642 -42.02 -34.78 21.56
N SER A 643 -40.96 -35.27 20.91
CA SER A 643 -40.79 -36.65 20.48
C SER A 643 -39.75 -37.41 21.35
N SER A 644 -39.27 -36.77 22.42
CA SER A 644 -38.26 -37.25 23.37
C SER A 644 -38.85 -37.36 24.78
#